data_AF-A0A2V9WXQ3-F1
#
_entry.id   AF-A0A2V9WXQ3-F1
#
_cell.length_a   1.000
_cell.length_b   1.000
_cell.length_c   1.000
_cell.angle_alpha   90.00
_cell.angle_beta   90.00
_cell.angle_gamma   90.00
#
_symmetry.space_group_name_H-M   'P 1'
#
loop_
_entity.id
_entity.type
_entity.pdbx_description
1 polymer ?
#
loop_
_entity_poly.entity_id
_entity_poly.type
_entity_poly.pdbx_seq_one_letter_code
_entity_poly.pdbx_strand_id
1 'polypeptide(L)'
;MGRVARSIALGQGFSNPYGDSTGPTAWEPPLYPYLIGGVFKIAGVYSDASAWVLLIINSSFTVLTCIPIFLIANKVFGARVAAWSAWIWALLPYTMYWSIHWVWDTTLTPLLLSLIVLVSLELEDWHGWKGWAIFGALWGVAALSNPSMLSFLPFSGLWVWYRRHKRGLPSTAGVVLASAIFFACLTPWLVRNYRTFGQFVFIRDDFGLQFRLGNGPYADGILMAYLQPNMNNLEFEKFRSMGERAYTEDCKRQAFAWIRNHPQRFVAISSKRFVYYWAGVPRATGSLRIFEFGPFDFRNSLFLASSVLAILGLVLAVRRKKPGAWLFLWLVLSYPTVYYLVFPHARYRHPIEPELLIVAVFLFSETGLNATSLEVRTPRVERFSRTRFSTIAATAFLANFCMAGAGRECCGHIPMFKKILVANRGEIAVRVIRACRELGIASVAVYSDVDRASLHVRKADEAYHLGAAPAAQSYLNIDKILEVAKRTGADAIHPGYGFLSENAEFAQACADVGVKFVGPTPTAMEMMGSKTRARQAMEKAGVPLVPGASRGLESFAEAERIAAKIGFPVMLKAAAGGGGKGMRLVHAPGELKLALEAAQSEAQRSFRDSEVYIEKAMVNPRHIEMQVLADEHGNTIYLGERECSIQRRHQKVLEESPSPIVDEEMRRHMGEVAVRVVKAAGYTNAGTVEFLVDQKNNFYFLEMNTRLQVEHPVTEVITGLDLVQSQIRIAAGEKLPLMQEDVSLRGHAIECRIYAEDPDNNYFPSPGKVTLLLEPSGPGIRCDSGIYEGWTVPIDYDPLLTKLIGYATDRQQAIARLMRGLDEYFIGGIKTNISLFRRILGDSDFQAGKLDTGYLERSLARPVEHPQAGSRAEVAAIAAGLFAVLDPSLSQNSSIADGGGRIAEIQSNWKRVGRAEGLS
;
A
#
# COMPACT_ATOMS: atom_id res chain seq x y z
N MET A 1 -2.47 -13.16 17.60
CA MET A 1 -1.24 -13.12 18.41
C MET A 1 -0.99 -11.76 19.05
N GLY A 2 -0.83 -10.66 18.29
CA GLY A 2 -0.51 -9.35 18.87
C GLY A 2 -1.48 -8.84 19.96
N ARG A 3 -2.79 -9.02 19.77
CA ARG A 3 -3.81 -8.60 20.76
C ARG A 3 -3.70 -9.35 22.09
N VAL A 4 -3.56 -10.67 22.02
CA VAL A 4 -3.32 -11.51 23.20
C VAL A 4 -2.00 -11.13 23.88
N ALA A 5 -0.95 -10.89 23.10
CA ALA A 5 0.34 -10.44 23.61
C ALA A 5 0.28 -9.08 24.31
N ARG A 6 -0.51 -8.13 23.78
CA ARG A 6 -0.80 -6.85 24.46
C ARG A 6 -1.48 -7.10 25.80
N SER A 7 -2.49 -7.95 25.87
CA SER A 7 -3.15 -8.27 27.14
C SER A 7 -2.20 -8.92 28.15
N ILE A 8 -1.29 -9.79 27.71
CA ILE A 8 -0.23 -10.35 28.56
C ILE A 8 0.67 -9.22 29.10
N ALA A 9 1.16 -8.32 28.25
CA ALA A 9 2.04 -7.22 28.63
C ALA A 9 1.39 -6.24 29.62
N LEU A 10 0.09 -5.98 29.44
CA LEU A 10 -0.74 -5.13 30.29
C LEU A 10 -1.20 -5.78 31.60
N GLY A 11 -0.82 -7.04 31.86
CA GLY A 11 -1.21 -7.76 33.08
C GLY A 11 -2.65 -8.27 33.09
N GLN A 12 -3.32 -8.29 31.94
CA GLN A 12 -4.69 -8.81 31.76
C GLN A 12 -4.72 -10.33 31.49
N GLY A 13 -3.57 -10.99 31.57
CA GLY A 13 -3.41 -12.42 31.31
C GLY A 13 -3.57 -12.79 29.82
N PHE A 14 -3.74 -14.08 29.56
CA PHE A 14 -3.96 -14.60 28.20
C PHE A 14 -5.44 -14.43 27.82
N SER A 15 -5.76 -13.26 27.27
CA SER A 15 -7.12 -12.79 27.01
C SER A 15 -7.22 -12.01 25.70
N ASN A 16 -8.45 -11.68 25.32
CA ASN A 16 -8.77 -10.68 24.31
C ASN A 16 -8.26 -10.93 22.86
N PRO A 17 -8.61 -12.07 22.22
CA PRO A 17 -8.13 -12.40 20.88
C PRO A 17 -8.67 -11.45 19.80
N TYR A 18 -9.82 -10.80 20.05
CA TYR A 18 -10.53 -9.96 19.08
C TYR A 18 -10.70 -8.48 19.48
N GLY A 19 -10.31 -8.06 20.70
CA GLY A 19 -10.41 -6.65 21.17
C GLY A 19 -10.61 -6.54 22.69
N ASP A 20 -10.63 -5.32 23.24
CA ASP A 20 -10.54 -4.99 24.69
C ASP A 20 -11.74 -5.41 25.57
N SER A 21 -12.56 -6.39 25.15
CA SER A 21 -13.73 -6.87 25.93
C SER A 21 -14.16 -8.31 25.63
N THR A 22 -13.22 -9.23 25.32
CA THR A 22 -13.56 -10.64 25.00
C THR A 22 -13.19 -11.66 26.08
N GLY A 23 -12.46 -11.25 27.13
CA GLY A 23 -12.19 -12.09 28.30
C GLY A 23 -11.05 -13.10 28.10
N PRO A 24 -10.84 -14.02 29.07
CA PRO A 24 -9.82 -15.06 28.98
C PRO A 24 -10.01 -15.96 27.76
N THR A 25 -8.91 -16.31 27.09
CA THR A 25 -8.94 -17.04 25.81
C THR A 25 -7.98 -18.22 25.79
N ALA A 26 -8.28 -19.23 24.98
CA ALA A 26 -7.35 -20.27 24.52
C ALA A 26 -7.35 -20.33 22.98
N TRP A 27 -7.61 -19.20 22.32
CA TRP A 27 -7.72 -19.12 20.85
C TRP A 27 -6.45 -19.53 20.11
N GLU A 28 -5.29 -19.30 20.71
CA GLU A 28 -3.98 -19.50 20.11
C GLU A 28 -3.06 -20.31 21.03
N PRO A 29 -2.10 -21.08 20.47
CA PRO A 29 -1.05 -21.73 21.26
C PRO A 29 -0.22 -20.69 22.02
N PRO A 30 0.26 -20.99 23.24
CA PRO A 30 0.74 -19.95 24.13
C PRO A 30 2.15 -19.42 23.82
N LEU A 31 3.03 -20.23 23.22
CA LEU A 31 4.46 -19.95 23.20
C LEU A 31 4.80 -18.61 22.53
N TYR A 32 4.28 -18.39 21.33
CA TYR A 32 4.59 -17.20 20.54
C TYR A 32 3.89 -15.92 21.06
N PRO A 33 2.61 -15.95 21.49
CA PRO A 33 2.00 -14.83 22.22
C PRO A 33 2.75 -14.42 23.49
N TYR A 34 3.28 -15.37 24.28
CA TYR A 34 4.12 -15.03 25.44
C TYR A 34 5.45 -14.40 25.03
N LEU A 35 6.07 -14.87 23.94
CA LEU A 35 7.27 -14.25 23.37
C LEU A 35 7.00 -12.79 22.98
N ILE A 36 5.92 -12.53 22.22
CA ILE A 36 5.53 -11.17 21.85
C ILE A 36 5.20 -10.34 23.10
N GLY A 37 4.47 -10.92 24.06
CA GLY A 37 4.08 -10.24 25.30
C GLY A 37 5.29 -9.83 26.14
N GLY A 38 6.32 -10.68 26.20
CA GLY A 38 7.60 -10.37 26.83
C GLY A 38 8.32 -9.21 26.13
N VAL A 39 8.37 -9.22 24.80
CA VAL A 39 8.95 -8.10 24.03
C VAL A 39 8.14 -6.82 24.25
N PHE A 40 6.81 -6.88 24.22
CA PHE A 40 5.94 -5.74 24.51
C PHE A 40 6.13 -5.19 25.92
N LYS A 41 6.43 -6.05 26.90
CA LYS A 41 6.72 -5.62 28.27
C LYS A 41 8.01 -4.82 28.38
N ILE A 42 9.02 -5.15 27.57
CA ILE A 42 10.36 -4.56 27.62
C ILE A 42 10.46 -3.34 26.69
N ALA A 43 10.01 -3.49 25.44
CA ALA A 43 10.22 -2.51 24.37
C ALA A 43 8.99 -1.62 24.11
N GLY A 44 7.88 -1.84 24.81
CA GLY A 44 6.61 -1.15 24.61
C GLY A 44 5.62 -1.92 23.74
N VAL A 45 4.33 -1.78 24.03
CA VAL A 45 3.26 -2.44 23.29
C VAL A 45 3.06 -1.73 21.95
N TYR A 46 3.18 -2.47 20.84
CA TYR A 46 3.05 -1.92 19.47
C TYR A 46 3.96 -0.72 19.18
N SER A 47 5.14 -0.67 19.79
CA SER A 47 6.17 0.34 19.51
C SER A 47 7.07 -0.10 18.36
N ASP A 48 7.77 0.86 17.73
CA ASP A 48 8.80 0.56 16.73
C ASP A 48 9.91 -0.32 17.29
N ALA A 49 10.32 -0.08 18.55
CA ALA A 49 11.31 -0.91 19.23
C ALA A 49 10.85 -2.36 19.35
N SER A 50 9.57 -2.59 19.70
CA SER A 50 9.02 -3.95 19.75
C SER A 50 8.95 -4.61 18.37
N ALA A 51 8.62 -3.84 17.32
CA ALA A 51 8.62 -4.31 15.94
C ALA A 51 10.03 -4.75 15.52
N TRP A 52 11.05 -3.90 15.74
CA TRP A 52 12.45 -4.24 15.44
C TRP A 52 12.93 -5.49 16.16
N VAL A 53 12.69 -5.60 17.47
CA VAL A 53 13.08 -6.78 18.25
C VAL A 53 12.40 -8.04 17.72
N LEU A 54 11.10 -7.99 17.41
CA LEU A 54 10.36 -9.14 16.89
C LEU A 54 10.81 -9.55 15.49
N LEU A 55 11.10 -8.60 14.60
CA LEU A 55 11.63 -8.87 13.27
C LEU A 55 13.05 -9.47 13.33
N ILE A 56 13.89 -9.02 14.25
CA ILE A 56 15.21 -9.61 14.51
C ILE A 56 15.05 -11.05 15.02
N ILE A 57 14.14 -11.31 15.94
CA ILE A 57 13.87 -12.68 16.44
C ILE A 57 13.39 -13.59 15.30
N ASN A 58 12.46 -13.12 14.46
CA ASN A 58 11.97 -13.89 13.31
C ASN A 58 13.06 -14.20 12.29
N SER A 59 13.88 -13.20 11.97
CA SER A 59 15.03 -13.37 11.08
C SER A 59 16.04 -14.35 11.69
N SER A 60 16.25 -14.28 13.00
CA SER A 60 17.12 -15.20 13.75
C SER A 60 16.63 -16.64 13.66
N PHE A 61 15.32 -16.91 13.83
CA PHE A 61 14.78 -18.27 13.65
C PHE A 61 14.99 -18.80 12.23
N THR A 62 14.83 -17.95 11.23
CA THR A 62 15.04 -18.32 9.82
C THR A 62 16.51 -18.67 9.54
N VAL A 63 17.45 -17.87 10.06
CA VAL A 63 18.90 -18.13 9.97
C VAL A 63 19.28 -19.40 10.73
N LEU A 64 18.75 -19.59 11.94
CA LEU A 64 19.02 -20.80 12.74
C LEU A 64 18.51 -22.07 12.05
N THR A 65 17.48 -21.98 11.20
CA THR A 65 16.95 -23.13 10.43
C THR A 65 17.97 -23.67 9.41
N CYS A 66 18.96 -22.87 8.97
CA CYS A 66 20.07 -23.36 8.14
C CYS A 66 20.85 -24.51 8.79
N ILE A 67 20.97 -24.50 10.12
CA ILE A 67 21.76 -25.48 10.88
C ILE A 67 21.14 -26.88 10.79
N PRO A 68 19.88 -27.12 11.20
CA PRO A 68 19.28 -28.43 11.06
C PRO A 68 19.14 -28.85 9.58
N ILE A 69 18.88 -27.92 8.64
CA ILE A 69 18.89 -28.24 7.20
C ILE A 69 20.21 -28.87 6.80
N PHE A 70 21.33 -28.20 7.12
CA PHE A 70 22.67 -28.69 6.79
C PHE A 70 22.94 -30.05 7.44
N LEU A 71 22.64 -30.21 8.73
CA LEU A 71 22.92 -31.44 9.47
C LEU A 71 22.09 -32.63 8.98
N ILE A 72 20.79 -32.42 8.72
CA ILE A 72 19.90 -33.45 8.15
C ILE A 72 20.41 -33.87 6.76
N ALA A 73 20.63 -32.90 5.88
CA ALA A 73 21.06 -33.18 4.52
C ALA A 73 22.43 -33.86 4.48
N ASN A 74 23.38 -33.46 5.33
CA ASN A 74 24.69 -34.08 5.41
C ASN A 74 24.60 -35.55 5.87
N LYS A 75 23.73 -35.82 6.85
CA LYS A 75 23.52 -37.17 7.38
C LYS A 75 22.85 -38.11 6.37
N VAL A 76 21.87 -37.61 5.61
CA VAL A 76 21.03 -38.45 4.73
C VAL A 76 21.56 -38.54 3.31
N PHE A 77 22.06 -37.42 2.78
CA PHE A 77 22.38 -37.25 1.35
C PHE A 77 23.83 -36.84 1.07
N GLY A 78 24.58 -36.41 2.09
CA GLY A 78 26.00 -36.07 2.01
C GLY A 78 26.29 -34.56 1.93
N ALA A 79 27.57 -34.21 2.06
CA ALA A 79 28.02 -32.82 2.26
C ALA A 79 27.63 -31.86 1.13
N ARG A 80 27.62 -32.32 -0.13
CA ARG A 80 27.25 -31.49 -1.28
C ARG A 80 25.78 -31.05 -1.19
N VAL A 81 24.88 -31.99 -0.95
CA VAL A 81 23.43 -31.69 -0.78
C VAL A 81 23.22 -30.80 0.44
N ALA A 82 23.99 -31.00 1.51
CA ALA A 82 23.94 -30.16 2.70
C ALA A 82 24.28 -28.70 2.44
N ALA A 83 25.43 -28.45 1.79
CA ALA A 83 25.86 -27.09 1.48
C ALA A 83 24.84 -26.37 0.60
N TRP A 84 24.39 -27.01 -0.48
CA TRP A 84 23.41 -26.41 -1.39
C TRP A 84 22.05 -26.20 -0.75
N SER A 85 21.57 -27.13 0.10
CA SER A 85 20.29 -26.96 0.80
C SER A 85 20.33 -25.76 1.75
N ALA A 86 21.43 -25.59 2.51
CA ALA A 86 21.58 -24.45 3.41
C ALA A 86 21.71 -23.13 2.66
N TRP A 87 22.49 -23.08 1.57
CA TRP A 87 22.62 -21.88 0.74
C TRP A 87 21.31 -21.49 0.08
N ILE A 88 20.59 -22.44 -0.50
CA ILE A 88 19.30 -22.15 -1.15
C ILE A 88 18.31 -21.65 -0.10
N TRP A 89 18.23 -22.26 1.10
CA TRP A 89 17.35 -21.77 2.16
C TRP A 89 17.67 -20.32 2.57
N ALA A 90 18.96 -20.01 2.75
CA ALA A 90 19.43 -18.69 3.14
C ALA A 90 19.16 -17.61 2.08
N LEU A 91 19.14 -17.99 0.81
CA LEU A 91 18.97 -17.08 -0.33
C LEU A 91 17.56 -17.09 -0.94
N LEU A 92 16.68 -17.99 -0.51
CA LEU A 92 15.34 -18.13 -1.08
C LEU A 92 14.47 -16.91 -0.72
N PRO A 93 14.05 -16.07 -1.68
CA PRO A 93 13.28 -14.85 -1.36
C PRO A 93 11.99 -15.12 -0.58
N TYR A 94 11.41 -16.30 -0.76
CA TYR A 94 10.23 -16.75 -0.03
C TYR A 94 10.46 -16.89 1.49
N THR A 95 11.65 -17.31 1.94
CA THR A 95 11.97 -17.43 3.38
C THR A 95 12.18 -16.05 3.99
N MET A 96 12.89 -15.16 3.27
CA MET A 96 13.10 -13.76 3.66
C MET A 96 11.78 -12.99 3.78
N TYR A 97 10.82 -13.26 2.89
CA TYR A 97 9.50 -12.62 2.94
C TYR A 97 8.80 -12.85 4.28
N TRP A 98 8.73 -14.10 4.76
CA TRP A 98 8.06 -14.42 6.02
C TRP A 98 8.77 -13.85 7.24
N SER A 99 10.10 -13.77 7.22
CA SER A 99 10.85 -13.28 8.37
C SER A 99 10.67 -11.78 8.62
N ILE A 100 10.41 -10.99 7.58
CA ILE A 100 10.29 -9.52 7.70
C ILE A 100 8.86 -8.99 7.59
N HIS A 101 7.92 -9.70 6.95
CA HIS A 101 6.57 -9.18 6.70
C HIS A 101 5.51 -9.63 7.71
N TRP A 102 5.73 -10.74 8.43
CA TRP A 102 4.66 -11.37 9.20
C TRP A 102 5.14 -11.86 10.57
N VAL A 103 4.85 -11.09 11.63
CA VAL A 103 5.19 -11.45 13.02
C VAL A 103 4.21 -12.50 13.54
N TRP A 104 4.60 -13.77 13.42
CA TRP A 104 3.80 -14.95 13.77
C TRP A 104 4.71 -16.18 13.97
N ASP A 105 4.17 -17.32 14.41
CA ASP A 105 4.92 -18.59 14.58
C ASP A 105 5.54 -19.16 13.28
N THR A 106 5.32 -18.50 12.15
CA THR A 106 5.70 -18.96 10.80
C THR A 106 7.20 -19.17 10.64
N THR A 107 8.08 -18.41 11.30
CA THR A 107 9.54 -18.63 11.22
C THR A 107 10.07 -19.60 12.27
N LEU A 108 9.40 -19.70 13.42
CA LEU A 108 9.76 -20.61 14.51
C LEU A 108 9.40 -22.06 14.18
N THR A 109 8.28 -22.28 13.50
CA THR A 109 7.78 -23.64 13.20
C THR A 109 8.66 -24.45 12.24
N PRO A 110 9.22 -23.90 11.14
CA PRO A 110 10.23 -24.59 10.34
C PRO A 110 11.45 -24.99 11.17
N LEU A 111 11.97 -24.09 12.02
CA LEU A 111 13.10 -24.38 12.90
C LEU A 111 12.80 -25.57 13.83
N LEU A 112 11.65 -25.54 14.52
CA LEU A 112 11.24 -26.61 15.44
C LEU A 112 11.02 -27.94 14.70
N LEU A 113 10.39 -27.91 13.52
CA LEU A 113 10.13 -29.12 12.75
C LEU A 113 11.42 -29.75 12.22
N SER A 114 12.34 -28.94 11.69
CA SER A 114 13.65 -29.42 11.27
C SER A 114 14.48 -29.93 12.44
N LEU A 115 14.42 -29.30 13.62
CA LEU A 115 15.06 -29.86 14.82
C LEU A 115 14.45 -31.21 15.23
N ILE A 116 13.14 -31.37 15.12
CA ILE A 116 12.46 -32.66 15.38
C ILE A 116 12.91 -33.73 14.39
N VAL A 117 12.99 -33.41 13.09
CA VAL A 117 13.49 -34.34 12.06
C VAL A 117 14.94 -34.71 12.34
N LEU A 118 15.79 -33.73 12.65
CA LEU A 118 17.19 -33.97 13.01
C LEU A 118 17.32 -34.87 14.24
N VAL A 119 16.64 -34.56 15.35
CA VAL A 119 16.69 -35.37 16.56
C VAL A 119 16.12 -36.76 16.33
N SER A 120 15.08 -36.91 15.52
CA SER A 120 14.57 -38.23 15.12
C SER A 120 15.66 -39.04 14.42
N LEU A 121 16.36 -38.45 13.45
CA LEU A 121 17.49 -39.09 12.76
C LEU A 121 18.66 -39.39 13.70
N GLU A 122 18.95 -38.57 14.71
CA GLU A 122 20.00 -38.85 15.71
C GLU A 122 19.60 -39.96 16.68
N LEU A 123 18.32 -40.03 17.04
CA LEU A 123 17.81 -41.03 17.97
C LEU A 123 17.93 -42.47 17.45
N GLU A 124 18.09 -42.70 16.16
CA GLU A 124 18.29 -44.06 15.64
C GLU A 124 19.56 -44.73 16.19
N ASP A 125 20.58 -43.93 16.55
CA ASP A 125 21.88 -44.38 17.06
C ASP A 125 22.21 -43.87 18.47
N TRP A 126 21.31 -43.09 19.06
CA TRP A 126 21.56 -42.45 20.36
C TRP A 126 21.60 -43.47 21.51
N HIS A 127 22.59 -43.36 22.37
CA HIS A 127 22.71 -44.17 23.58
C HIS A 127 22.39 -43.32 24.83
N GLY A 128 21.61 -43.88 25.75
CA GLY A 128 21.18 -43.20 26.97
C GLY A 128 19.91 -42.35 26.84
N TRP A 129 19.55 -41.67 27.92
CA TRP A 129 18.25 -41.02 28.11
C TRP A 129 18.14 -39.61 27.51
N LYS A 130 19.27 -38.91 27.34
CA LYS A 130 19.29 -37.47 26.96
C LYS A 130 18.58 -37.17 25.64
N GLY A 131 18.80 -37.99 24.61
CA GLY A 131 18.14 -37.81 23.31
C GLY A 131 16.62 -37.93 23.41
N TRP A 132 16.12 -38.88 24.20
CA TRP A 132 14.69 -39.06 24.44
C TRP A 132 14.07 -37.89 25.21
N ALA A 133 14.81 -37.35 26.18
CA ALA A 133 14.40 -36.16 26.89
C ALA A 133 14.30 -34.93 25.97
N ILE A 134 15.30 -34.72 25.12
CA ILE A 134 15.29 -33.65 24.11
C ILE A 134 14.12 -33.83 23.14
N PHE A 135 13.87 -35.07 22.67
CA PHE A 135 12.77 -35.37 21.76
C PHE A 135 11.40 -35.07 22.39
N GLY A 136 11.18 -35.48 23.64
CA GLY A 136 9.96 -35.16 24.39
C GLY A 136 9.78 -33.65 24.59
N ALA A 137 10.83 -32.94 24.97
CA ALA A 137 10.80 -31.49 25.17
C ALA A 137 10.53 -30.72 23.87
N LEU A 138 11.19 -31.11 22.77
CA LEU A 138 10.98 -30.50 21.45
C LEU A 138 9.53 -30.67 20.99
N TRP A 139 8.95 -31.86 21.14
CA TRP A 139 7.53 -32.06 20.82
C TRP A 139 6.61 -31.26 21.73
N GLY A 140 6.95 -31.09 23.01
CA GLY A 140 6.20 -30.24 23.94
C GLY A 140 6.20 -28.77 23.50
N VAL A 141 7.38 -28.24 23.15
CA VAL A 141 7.54 -26.86 22.65
C VAL A 141 6.84 -26.69 21.30
N ALA A 142 6.99 -27.64 20.38
CA ALA A 142 6.31 -27.63 19.08
C ALA A 142 4.79 -27.62 19.23
N ALA A 143 4.25 -28.41 20.15
CA ALA A 143 2.82 -28.43 20.45
C ALA A 143 2.33 -27.07 20.98
N LEU A 144 3.07 -26.44 21.90
CA LEU A 144 2.75 -25.10 22.44
C LEU A 144 2.97 -23.96 21.44
N SER A 145 3.67 -24.22 20.32
CA SER A 145 3.86 -23.26 19.24
C SER A 145 2.80 -23.43 18.15
N ASN A 146 2.66 -24.64 17.60
CA ASN A 146 1.75 -24.96 16.52
C ASN A 146 1.28 -26.43 16.58
N PRO A 147 0.06 -26.69 17.10
CA PRO A 147 -0.49 -28.02 17.25
C PRO A 147 -0.64 -28.83 15.95
N SER A 148 -0.64 -28.18 14.77
CA SER A 148 -0.71 -28.91 13.49
C SER A 148 0.48 -29.85 13.30
N MET A 149 1.64 -29.54 13.89
CA MET A 149 2.84 -30.39 13.84
C MET A 149 2.61 -31.77 14.49
N LEU A 150 1.67 -31.87 15.45
CA LEU A 150 1.36 -33.13 16.13
C LEU A 150 0.81 -34.21 15.17
N SER A 151 0.32 -33.83 13.99
CA SER A 151 -0.04 -34.78 12.93
C SER A 151 1.13 -35.66 12.48
N PHE A 152 2.38 -35.22 12.68
CA PHE A 152 3.60 -35.96 12.35
C PHE A 152 4.20 -36.73 13.55
N LEU A 153 3.76 -36.44 14.79
CA LEU A 153 4.30 -37.06 16.00
C LEU A 153 4.20 -38.60 16.01
N PRO A 154 3.06 -39.23 15.66
CA PRO A 154 2.96 -40.69 15.63
C PRO A 154 3.95 -41.33 14.65
N PHE A 155 4.13 -40.72 13.48
CA PHE A 155 4.96 -41.27 12.43
C PHE A 155 6.45 -41.12 12.71
N SER A 156 6.88 -39.97 13.23
CA SER A 156 8.27 -39.77 13.67
C SER A 156 8.63 -40.70 14.84
N GLY A 157 7.75 -40.84 15.84
CA GLY A 157 7.96 -41.74 16.97
C GLY A 157 8.03 -43.22 16.57
N LEU A 158 7.09 -43.68 15.73
CA LEU A 158 7.10 -45.04 15.19
C LEU A 158 8.33 -45.32 14.32
N TRP A 159 8.76 -44.34 13.52
CA TRP A 159 9.97 -44.46 12.71
C TRP A 159 11.21 -44.65 13.59
N VAL A 160 11.38 -43.83 14.64
CA VAL A 160 12.50 -43.97 15.60
C VAL A 160 12.45 -45.34 16.28
N TRP A 161 11.29 -45.75 16.78
CA TRP A 161 11.10 -47.05 17.44
C TRP A 161 11.48 -48.21 16.51
N TYR A 162 10.98 -48.21 15.27
CA TYR A 162 11.25 -49.24 14.28
C TYR A 162 12.74 -49.32 13.90
N ARG A 163 13.39 -48.16 13.69
CA ARG A 163 14.81 -48.10 13.32
C ARG A 163 15.71 -48.63 14.43
N ARG A 164 15.40 -48.28 15.68
CA ARG A 164 16.14 -48.77 16.86
C ARG A 164 15.91 -50.25 17.08
N HIS A 165 14.67 -50.74 16.92
CA HIS A 165 14.36 -52.16 17.00
C HIS A 165 15.17 -52.97 15.98
N LYS A 166 15.25 -52.51 14.72
CA LYS A 166 16.11 -53.13 13.69
C LYS A 166 17.60 -53.15 14.02
N ARG A 167 18.07 -52.25 14.88
CA ARG A 167 19.47 -52.16 15.34
C ARG A 167 19.69 -52.86 16.69
N GLY A 168 18.68 -53.54 17.26
CA GLY A 168 18.77 -54.20 18.56
C GLY A 168 18.82 -53.25 19.75
N LEU A 169 18.46 -51.98 19.58
CA LEU A 169 18.52 -50.98 20.64
C LEU A 169 17.18 -50.87 21.40
N PRO A 170 17.18 -50.83 22.75
CA PRO A 170 15.97 -50.66 23.53
C PRO A 170 15.40 -49.24 23.33
N SER A 171 14.06 -49.15 23.35
CA SER A 171 13.32 -47.90 23.13
C SER A 171 12.18 -47.67 24.11
N THR A 172 11.71 -48.69 24.84
CA THR A 172 10.53 -48.61 25.73
C THR A 172 10.69 -47.54 26.82
N ALA A 173 11.76 -47.61 27.61
CA ALA A 173 12.05 -46.63 28.65
C ALA A 173 12.24 -45.21 28.08
N GLY A 174 12.83 -45.09 26.89
CA GLY A 174 13.01 -43.83 26.19
C GLY A 174 11.69 -43.21 25.74
N VAL A 175 10.78 -44.01 25.17
CA VAL A 175 9.43 -43.57 24.78
C VAL A 175 8.63 -43.11 25.99
N VAL A 176 8.68 -43.85 27.11
CA VAL A 176 8.04 -43.46 28.37
C VAL A 176 8.58 -42.12 28.86
N LEU A 177 9.91 -41.96 28.88
CA LEU A 177 10.55 -40.71 29.29
C LEU A 177 10.17 -39.53 28.38
N ALA A 178 10.24 -39.71 27.06
CA ALA A 178 9.87 -38.69 26.10
C ALA A 178 8.39 -38.27 26.26
N SER A 179 7.51 -39.24 26.49
CA SER A 179 6.08 -38.99 26.74
C SER A 179 5.87 -38.23 28.04
N ALA A 180 6.56 -38.62 29.12
CA ALA A 180 6.49 -37.94 30.40
C ALA A 180 6.95 -36.47 30.29
N ILE A 181 8.05 -36.21 29.58
CA ILE A 181 8.56 -34.85 29.37
C ILE A 181 7.63 -34.03 28.46
N PHE A 182 7.11 -34.64 27.39
CA PHE A 182 6.12 -34.01 26.52
C PHE A 182 4.91 -33.51 27.33
N PHE A 183 4.31 -34.38 28.15
CA PHE A 183 3.19 -33.99 29.00
C PHE A 183 3.60 -33.02 30.11
N ALA A 184 4.82 -33.12 30.66
CA ALA A 184 5.32 -32.16 31.64
C ALA A 184 5.42 -30.74 31.03
N CYS A 185 5.87 -30.60 29.79
CA CYS A 185 5.88 -29.32 29.08
C CYS A 185 4.47 -28.75 28.86
N LEU A 186 3.48 -29.60 28.56
CA LEU A 186 2.10 -29.16 28.31
C LEU A 186 1.32 -28.85 29.59
N THR A 187 1.62 -29.55 30.68
CA THR A 187 0.84 -29.52 31.93
C THR A 187 0.51 -28.10 32.42
N PRO A 188 1.46 -27.13 32.48
CA PRO A 188 1.14 -25.78 32.95
C PRO A 188 0.02 -25.11 32.13
N TRP A 189 0.05 -25.27 30.81
CA TRP A 189 -0.97 -24.72 29.92
C TRP A 189 -2.31 -25.46 30.04
N LEU A 190 -2.27 -26.79 30.12
CA LEU A 190 -3.47 -27.62 30.31
C LEU A 190 -4.18 -27.30 31.63
N VAL A 191 -3.43 -27.14 32.71
CA VAL A 191 -3.95 -26.76 34.03
C VAL A 191 -4.53 -25.35 33.99
N ARG A 192 -3.85 -24.40 33.35
CA ARG A 192 -4.39 -23.03 33.17
C ARG A 192 -5.72 -23.08 32.42
N ASN A 193 -5.79 -23.79 31.31
CA ASN A 193 -7.00 -23.89 30.50
C ASN A 193 -8.16 -24.52 31.30
N TYR A 194 -7.89 -25.61 32.01
CA TYR A 194 -8.88 -26.26 32.87
C TYR A 194 -9.42 -25.32 33.95
N ARG A 195 -8.53 -24.58 34.64
CA ARG A 195 -8.92 -23.61 35.68
C ARG A 195 -9.68 -22.42 35.11
N THR A 196 -9.31 -21.93 33.92
CA THR A 196 -9.94 -20.76 33.30
C THR A 196 -11.31 -21.07 32.73
N PHE A 197 -11.49 -22.24 32.09
CA PHE A 197 -12.73 -22.57 31.38
C PHE A 197 -13.63 -23.56 32.12
N GLY A 198 -13.20 -24.06 33.28
CA GLY A 198 -13.91 -25.08 34.06
C GLY A 198 -14.03 -26.44 33.37
N GLN A 199 -13.38 -26.62 32.21
CA GLN A 199 -13.40 -27.84 31.40
C GLN A 199 -12.07 -27.98 30.67
N PHE A 200 -11.79 -29.20 30.20
CA PHE A 200 -10.56 -29.49 29.46
C PHE A 200 -10.57 -28.84 28.07
N VAL A 201 -9.64 -27.91 27.86
CA VAL A 201 -9.23 -27.42 26.54
C VAL A 201 -7.78 -27.83 26.35
N PHE A 202 -7.47 -28.52 25.25
CA PHE A 202 -6.13 -29.06 25.01
C PHE A 202 -5.09 -27.94 24.83
N ILE A 203 -4.72 -27.58 23.60
CA ILE A 203 -3.75 -26.48 23.39
C ILE A 203 -4.47 -25.21 22.94
N ARG A 204 -5.42 -25.32 22.02
CA ARG A 204 -6.21 -24.19 21.52
C ARG A 204 -7.64 -24.59 21.21
N ASP A 205 -8.57 -23.64 21.28
CA ASP A 205 -10.02 -23.86 21.12
C ASP A 205 -10.58 -23.44 19.74
N ASP A 206 -9.75 -22.87 18.85
CA ASP A 206 -10.21 -22.29 17.59
C ASP A 206 -10.58 -23.31 16.49
N PHE A 207 -10.39 -24.61 16.71
CA PHE A 207 -10.62 -25.65 15.69
C PHE A 207 -12.02 -25.58 15.09
N GLY A 208 -13.05 -25.37 15.93
CA GLY A 208 -14.43 -25.29 15.46
C GLY A 208 -14.66 -24.17 14.45
N LEU A 209 -14.10 -22.98 14.70
CA LEU A 209 -14.13 -21.88 13.74
C LEU A 209 -13.29 -22.22 12.51
N GLN A 210 -12.04 -22.63 12.65
CA GLN A 210 -11.18 -22.94 11.51
C GLN A 210 -11.85 -23.94 10.56
N PHE A 211 -12.47 -24.98 11.13
CA PHE A 211 -13.21 -25.98 10.39
C PHE A 211 -14.44 -25.38 9.69
N ARG A 212 -15.19 -24.48 10.33
CA ARG A 212 -16.32 -23.75 9.74
C ARG A 212 -15.92 -22.79 8.61
N LEU A 213 -14.77 -22.13 8.73
CA LEU A 213 -14.23 -21.23 7.71
C LEU A 213 -13.85 -21.97 6.43
N GLY A 214 -13.54 -23.26 6.54
CA GLY A 214 -13.33 -24.13 5.39
C GLY A 214 -14.61 -24.76 4.87
N ASN A 215 -15.57 -25.08 5.74
CA ASN A 215 -16.69 -25.98 5.44
C ASN A 215 -18.04 -25.28 5.66
N GLY A 216 -18.78 -25.04 4.57
CA GLY A 216 -20.10 -24.40 4.59
C GLY A 216 -20.68 -24.22 3.19
N PRO A 217 -21.90 -23.64 3.08
CA PRO A 217 -22.63 -23.53 1.81
C PRO A 217 -21.88 -22.84 0.66
N TYR A 218 -20.95 -21.95 0.99
CA TYR A 218 -20.16 -21.16 0.03
C TYR A 218 -18.68 -21.59 -0.04
N ALA A 219 -18.32 -22.71 0.60
CA ALA A 219 -16.96 -23.22 0.54
C ALA A 219 -16.60 -23.66 -0.89
N ASP A 220 -15.39 -23.29 -1.31
CA ASP A 220 -14.85 -23.53 -2.66
C ASP A 220 -13.41 -24.10 -2.64
N GLY A 221 -12.84 -24.28 -1.45
CA GLY A 221 -11.47 -24.78 -1.25
C GLY A 221 -10.52 -23.74 -0.67
N ILE A 222 -10.94 -22.48 -0.51
CA ILE A 222 -10.18 -21.44 0.17
C ILE A 222 -10.87 -20.97 1.47
N LEU A 223 -10.20 -20.09 2.21
CA LEU A 223 -10.69 -19.52 3.45
C LEU A 223 -11.92 -18.62 3.20
N MET A 224 -13.07 -18.92 3.83
CA MET A 224 -14.21 -18.00 3.89
C MET A 224 -13.95 -16.86 4.89
N ALA A 225 -13.06 -15.94 4.52
CA ALA A 225 -12.54 -14.89 5.40
C ALA A 225 -13.65 -14.03 6.02
N TYR A 226 -14.72 -13.75 5.28
CA TYR A 226 -15.86 -12.95 5.72
C TYR A 226 -16.64 -13.52 6.93
N LEU A 227 -16.33 -14.75 7.37
CA LEU A 227 -16.90 -15.36 8.58
C LEU A 227 -15.98 -15.21 9.81
N GLN A 228 -14.83 -14.55 9.70
CA GLN A 228 -13.96 -14.35 10.87
C GLN A 228 -14.48 -13.22 11.78
N PRO A 229 -14.49 -13.40 13.12
CA PRO A 229 -14.93 -12.36 14.06
C PRO A 229 -14.17 -11.03 13.98
N ASN A 230 -12.92 -11.00 13.53
CA ASN A 230 -12.19 -9.73 13.32
C ASN A 230 -12.57 -8.99 12.04
N MET A 231 -13.32 -9.61 11.12
CA MET A 231 -13.71 -9.04 9.83
C MET A 231 -15.24 -8.97 9.65
N ASN A 232 -16.01 -9.47 10.61
CA ASN A 232 -17.47 -9.51 10.57
C ASN A 232 -18.04 -9.17 11.95
N ASN A 233 -18.74 -8.04 12.03
CA ASN A 233 -19.30 -7.53 13.28
C ASN A 233 -20.37 -8.45 13.86
N LEU A 234 -21.17 -9.14 13.03
CA LEU A 234 -22.18 -10.09 13.51
C LEU A 234 -21.52 -11.31 14.15
N GLU A 235 -20.47 -11.85 13.53
CA GLU A 235 -19.69 -12.95 14.10
C GLU A 235 -18.95 -12.52 15.37
N PHE A 236 -18.47 -11.28 15.44
CA PHE A 236 -17.88 -10.70 16.65
C PHE A 236 -18.89 -10.57 17.79
N GLU A 237 -20.09 -10.04 17.53
CA GLU A 237 -21.14 -9.92 18.53
C GLU A 237 -21.62 -11.29 19.01
N LYS A 238 -21.70 -12.26 18.11
CA LYS A 238 -22.00 -13.65 18.43
C LYS A 238 -20.91 -14.28 19.31
N PHE A 239 -19.64 -14.10 18.96
CA PHE A 239 -18.51 -14.53 19.78
C PHE A 239 -18.57 -13.90 21.19
N ARG A 240 -18.83 -12.59 21.27
CA ARG A 240 -18.89 -11.85 22.54
C ARG A 240 -20.06 -12.30 23.42
N SER A 241 -21.24 -12.52 22.83
CA SER A 241 -22.44 -12.90 23.58
C SER A 241 -22.44 -14.37 24.02
N MET A 242 -21.96 -15.27 23.18
CA MET A 242 -21.88 -16.71 23.48
C MET A 242 -20.68 -17.06 24.37
N GLY A 243 -19.60 -16.27 24.27
CA GLY A 243 -18.30 -16.63 24.78
C GLY A 243 -17.58 -17.63 23.85
N GLU A 244 -16.26 -17.68 23.98
CA GLU A 244 -15.35 -18.41 23.08
C GLU A 244 -15.79 -19.85 22.80
N ARG A 245 -16.09 -20.61 23.86
CA ARG A 245 -16.35 -22.05 23.75
C ARG A 245 -17.69 -22.40 23.13
N ALA A 246 -18.74 -21.66 23.51
CA ALA A 246 -20.05 -21.89 22.92
C ALA A 246 -20.05 -21.49 21.44
N TYR A 247 -19.32 -20.42 21.10
CA TYR A 247 -19.12 -19.99 19.72
C TYR A 247 -18.36 -21.02 18.87
N THR A 248 -17.24 -21.55 19.38
CA THR A 248 -16.42 -22.54 18.64
C THR A 248 -17.17 -23.85 18.45
N GLU A 249 -17.90 -24.34 19.45
CA GLU A 249 -18.75 -25.53 19.32
C GLU A 249 -19.95 -25.31 18.39
N ASP A 250 -20.54 -24.11 18.36
CA ASP A 250 -21.57 -23.78 17.38
C ASP A 250 -21.03 -23.78 15.94
N CYS A 251 -19.88 -23.16 15.70
CA CYS A 251 -19.20 -23.19 14.40
C CYS A 251 -18.93 -24.63 13.94
N LYS A 252 -18.40 -25.46 14.85
CA LYS A 252 -18.13 -26.88 14.62
C LYS A 252 -19.41 -27.64 14.26
N ARG A 253 -20.50 -27.42 15.01
CA ARG A 253 -21.81 -28.05 14.75
C ARG A 253 -22.34 -27.68 13.38
N GLN A 254 -22.29 -26.40 13.00
CA GLN A 254 -22.69 -25.94 11.67
C GLN A 254 -21.87 -26.61 10.56
N ALA A 255 -20.55 -26.67 10.72
CA ALA A 255 -19.66 -27.32 9.74
C ALA A 255 -19.98 -28.80 9.57
N PHE A 256 -20.15 -29.56 10.67
CA PHE A 256 -20.51 -30.97 10.61
C PHE A 256 -21.90 -31.21 10.05
N ALA A 257 -22.89 -30.38 10.40
CA ALA A 257 -24.24 -30.47 9.84
C ALA A 257 -24.19 -30.27 8.32
N TRP A 258 -23.43 -29.27 7.85
CA TRP A 258 -23.24 -29.04 6.42
C TRP A 258 -22.57 -30.23 5.72
N ILE A 259 -21.50 -30.80 6.30
CA ILE A 259 -20.82 -31.98 5.72
C ILE A 259 -21.74 -33.19 5.66
N ARG A 260 -22.53 -33.45 6.72
CA ARG A 260 -23.49 -34.57 6.75
C ARG A 260 -24.53 -34.44 5.64
N ASN A 261 -24.96 -33.21 5.35
CA ASN A 261 -25.93 -32.93 4.30
C ASN A 261 -25.29 -32.89 2.89
N HIS A 262 -23.96 -32.70 2.79
CA HIS A 262 -23.25 -32.53 1.51
C HIS A 262 -21.91 -33.31 1.44
N PRO A 263 -21.89 -34.64 1.67
CA PRO A 263 -20.65 -35.41 1.77
C PRO A 263 -19.84 -35.40 0.46
N GLN A 264 -20.51 -35.46 -0.70
CA GLN A 264 -19.85 -35.39 -2.01
C GLN A 264 -19.16 -34.04 -2.23
N ARG A 265 -19.80 -32.94 -1.80
CA ARG A 265 -19.24 -31.59 -1.93
C ARG A 265 -18.05 -31.39 -0.99
N PHE A 266 -18.10 -31.95 0.22
CA PHE A 266 -16.96 -31.96 1.13
C PHE A 266 -15.75 -32.68 0.50
N VAL A 267 -15.95 -33.88 -0.07
CA VAL A 267 -14.88 -34.62 -0.76
C VAL A 267 -14.30 -33.80 -1.91
N ALA A 268 -15.15 -33.23 -2.78
CA ALA A 268 -14.70 -32.41 -3.91
C ALA A 268 -13.88 -31.18 -3.47
N ILE A 269 -14.32 -30.49 -2.41
CA ILE A 269 -13.61 -29.34 -1.86
C ILE A 269 -12.29 -29.77 -1.22
N SER A 270 -12.26 -30.89 -0.47
CA SER A 270 -11.02 -31.44 0.08
C SER A 270 -10.02 -31.83 -1.01
N SER A 271 -10.47 -32.37 -2.15
CA SER A 271 -9.61 -32.62 -3.31
C SER A 271 -9.05 -31.33 -3.90
N LYS A 272 -9.84 -30.24 -3.97
CA LYS A 272 -9.31 -28.92 -4.37
C LYS A 272 -8.25 -28.42 -3.40
N ARG A 273 -8.49 -28.54 -2.09
CA ARG A 273 -7.53 -28.13 -1.05
C ARG A 273 -6.22 -28.90 -1.13
N PHE A 274 -6.26 -30.19 -1.47
CA PHE A 274 -5.06 -30.99 -1.74
C PHE A 274 -4.25 -30.35 -2.86
N VAL A 275 -4.87 -30.04 -4.00
CA VAL A 275 -4.21 -29.37 -5.12
C VAL A 275 -3.65 -28.01 -4.69
N TYR A 276 -4.44 -27.18 -4.02
CA TYR A 276 -4.04 -25.84 -3.60
C TYR A 276 -2.89 -25.83 -2.58
N TYR A 277 -2.78 -26.84 -1.73
CA TYR A 277 -1.66 -26.95 -0.80
C TYR A 277 -0.33 -27.16 -1.53
N TRP A 278 -0.31 -28.01 -2.55
CA TRP A 278 0.90 -28.37 -3.31
C TRP A 278 1.18 -27.40 -4.47
N ALA A 279 0.15 -27.00 -5.22
CA ALA A 279 0.29 -26.11 -6.37
C ALA A 279 0.25 -24.61 -5.99
N GLY A 280 -0.08 -24.29 -4.74
CA GLY A 280 -0.34 -22.93 -4.30
C GLY A 280 -1.83 -22.58 -4.35
N VAL A 281 -2.27 -21.74 -3.42
CA VAL A 281 -3.67 -21.35 -3.28
C VAL A 281 -4.00 -20.33 -4.38
N PRO A 282 -5.00 -20.59 -5.24
CA PRO A 282 -5.44 -19.62 -6.23
C PRO A 282 -5.87 -18.33 -5.54
N ARG A 283 -5.50 -17.19 -6.11
CA ARG A 283 -6.09 -15.93 -5.66
C ARG A 283 -7.59 -15.99 -5.99
N ALA A 284 -8.44 -15.73 -5.00
CA ALA A 284 -9.84 -15.47 -5.26
C ALA A 284 -9.92 -14.29 -6.24
N THR A 285 -10.36 -14.57 -7.46
CA THR A 285 -10.85 -13.55 -8.39
C THR A 285 -12.05 -12.88 -7.72
N GLY A 286 -11.77 -11.82 -6.96
CA GLY A 286 -12.73 -11.12 -6.09
C GLY A 286 -12.09 -10.00 -5.26
N SER A 287 -10.76 -10.02 -5.06
CA SER A 287 -10.03 -8.86 -4.54
C SER A 287 -8.53 -8.93 -4.88
N LEU A 288 -8.02 -7.83 -5.45
CA LEU A 288 -6.60 -7.44 -5.60
C LEU A 288 -5.60 -8.37 -6.33
N ARG A 289 -5.15 -7.85 -7.49
CA ARG A 289 -3.86 -8.04 -8.20
C ARG A 289 -3.70 -9.27 -9.11
N ILE A 290 -3.76 -9.02 -10.42
CA ILE A 290 -3.19 -9.84 -11.50
C ILE A 290 -2.50 -8.88 -12.49
N PHE A 291 -1.19 -8.69 -12.35
CA PHE A 291 -0.25 -9.07 -13.41
C PHE A 291 0.54 -10.18 -12.71
N GLU A 292 0.63 -11.41 -13.21
CA GLU A 292 0.82 -11.86 -14.59
C GLU A 292 0.87 -13.41 -14.53
N PHE A 293 0.48 -14.21 -15.53
CA PHE A 293 0.32 -13.99 -16.97
C PHE A 293 -0.86 -14.83 -17.52
N GLY A 294 -1.15 -14.70 -18.81
CA GLY A 294 -1.58 -15.87 -19.59
C GLY A 294 -0.67 -17.09 -19.31
N PRO A 295 -1.04 -18.26 -19.81
CA PRO A 295 -1.32 -19.51 -19.08
C PRO A 295 -0.54 -19.91 -17.78
N PHE A 296 0.25 -19.06 -17.11
CA PHE A 296 1.10 -19.43 -15.96
C PHE A 296 1.23 -18.32 -14.89
N ASP A 297 0.58 -18.52 -13.72
CA ASP A 297 0.78 -17.73 -12.48
C ASP A 297 2.11 -18.13 -11.81
N PHE A 298 3.07 -17.22 -11.74
CA PHE A 298 4.47 -17.51 -11.33
C PHE A 298 4.62 -17.95 -9.85
N ARG A 299 3.70 -17.59 -8.95
CA ARG A 299 3.76 -18.01 -7.53
C ARG A 299 3.27 -19.44 -7.35
N ASN A 300 2.18 -19.76 -8.05
CA ASN A 300 1.67 -21.12 -8.13
C ASN A 300 2.64 -22.01 -8.92
N SER A 301 3.29 -21.49 -9.97
CA SER A 301 4.29 -22.24 -10.72
C SER A 301 5.52 -22.58 -9.87
N LEU A 302 6.00 -21.68 -8.99
CA LEU A 302 7.11 -21.98 -8.06
C LEU A 302 6.71 -22.96 -6.95
N PHE A 303 5.47 -22.87 -6.42
CA PHE A 303 4.95 -23.84 -5.44
C PHE A 303 4.78 -25.23 -6.06
N LEU A 304 4.22 -25.29 -7.27
CA LEU A 304 4.05 -26.51 -8.02
C LEU A 304 5.41 -27.10 -8.40
N ALA A 305 6.34 -26.29 -8.94
CA ALA A 305 7.68 -26.72 -9.31
C ALA A 305 8.44 -27.28 -8.09
N SER A 306 8.47 -26.55 -6.98
CA SER A 306 9.11 -27.04 -5.74
C SER A 306 8.46 -28.31 -5.21
N SER A 307 7.13 -28.46 -5.30
CA SER A 307 6.44 -29.71 -4.91
C SER A 307 6.82 -30.86 -5.80
N VAL A 308 6.78 -30.68 -7.12
CA VAL A 308 7.10 -31.72 -8.10
C VAL A 308 8.54 -32.17 -7.89
N LEU A 309 9.48 -31.22 -7.78
CA LEU A 309 10.89 -31.51 -7.52
C LEU A 309 11.09 -32.24 -6.19
N ALA A 310 10.42 -31.81 -5.12
CA ALA A 310 10.53 -32.46 -3.82
C ALA A 310 9.93 -33.87 -3.82
N ILE A 311 8.76 -34.07 -4.43
CA ILE A 311 8.10 -35.38 -4.55
C ILE A 311 8.96 -36.33 -5.39
N LEU A 312 9.47 -35.89 -6.54
CA LEU A 312 10.36 -36.68 -7.39
C LEU A 312 11.67 -37.03 -6.67
N GLY A 313 12.27 -36.06 -5.98
CA GLY A 313 13.46 -36.25 -5.15
C GLY A 313 13.24 -37.23 -4.01
N LEU A 314 12.08 -37.17 -3.36
CA LEU A 314 11.67 -38.10 -2.31
C LEU A 314 11.44 -39.51 -2.85
N VAL A 315 10.74 -39.66 -3.99
CA VAL A 315 10.56 -40.95 -4.67
C VAL A 315 11.91 -41.55 -5.03
N LEU A 316 12.84 -40.74 -5.57
CA LEU A 316 14.20 -41.18 -5.86
C LEU A 316 14.94 -41.59 -4.59
N ALA A 317 14.84 -40.82 -3.50
CA ALA A 317 15.48 -41.12 -2.21
C ALA A 317 14.99 -42.46 -1.63
N VAL A 318 13.69 -42.73 -1.71
CA VAL A 318 13.09 -44.01 -1.29
C VAL A 318 13.56 -45.15 -2.20
N ARG A 319 13.55 -44.98 -3.53
CA ARG A 319 14.02 -45.99 -4.49
C ARG A 319 15.50 -46.32 -4.31
N ARG A 320 16.33 -45.31 -4.03
CA ARG A 320 17.78 -45.44 -3.73
C ARG A 320 18.05 -45.87 -2.29
N LYS A 321 17.01 -46.13 -1.50
CA LYS A 321 17.10 -46.60 -0.10
C LYS A 321 17.96 -45.69 0.79
N LYS A 322 17.91 -44.36 0.58
CA LYS A 322 18.68 -43.41 1.40
C LYS A 322 18.21 -43.48 2.87
N PRO A 323 19.14 -43.47 3.84
CA PRO A 323 18.82 -43.64 5.25
C PRO A 323 18.01 -42.44 5.77
N GLY A 324 16.75 -42.65 6.16
CA GLY A 324 15.87 -41.56 6.61
C GLY A 324 14.82 -41.11 5.59
N ALA A 325 14.87 -41.56 4.33
CA ALA A 325 13.89 -41.18 3.30
C ALA A 325 12.42 -41.46 3.71
N TRP A 326 12.17 -42.53 4.47
CA TRP A 326 10.85 -42.86 5.01
C TRP A 326 10.33 -41.84 6.02
N LEU A 327 11.22 -41.17 6.76
CA LEU A 327 10.83 -40.11 7.71
C LEU A 327 10.30 -38.88 6.94
N PHE A 328 11.00 -38.49 5.87
CA PHE A 328 10.53 -37.43 4.95
C PHE A 328 9.21 -37.81 4.28
N LEU A 329 9.06 -39.07 3.85
CA LEU A 329 7.81 -39.53 3.26
C LEU A 329 6.63 -39.37 4.21
N TRP A 330 6.79 -39.82 5.46
CA TRP A 330 5.73 -39.68 6.44
C TRP A 330 5.42 -38.21 6.77
N LEU A 331 6.44 -37.34 6.80
CA LEU A 331 6.22 -35.90 6.99
C LEU A 331 5.35 -35.31 5.88
N VAL A 332 5.72 -35.59 4.62
CA VAL A 332 5.00 -35.16 3.41
C VAL A 332 3.57 -35.71 3.36
N LEU A 333 3.35 -36.94 3.85
CA LEU A 333 2.03 -37.57 3.85
C LEU A 333 1.15 -37.13 5.02
N SER A 334 1.70 -36.90 6.21
CA SER A 334 0.89 -36.68 7.41
C SER A 334 0.63 -35.20 7.69
N TYR A 335 1.65 -34.34 7.59
CA TYR A 335 1.54 -32.94 8.01
C TYR A 335 0.47 -32.14 7.24
N PRO A 336 0.40 -32.24 5.89
CA PRO A 336 -0.58 -31.48 5.12
C PRO A 336 -2.05 -31.87 5.33
N THR A 337 -2.30 -33.08 5.85
CA THR A 337 -3.67 -33.67 5.91
C THR A 337 -4.66 -32.80 6.67
N VAL A 338 -4.20 -32.14 7.73
CA VAL A 338 -5.02 -31.23 8.54
C VAL A 338 -5.60 -30.10 7.68
N TYR A 339 -4.83 -29.61 6.71
CA TYR A 339 -5.22 -28.52 5.82
C TYR A 339 -6.11 -28.96 4.65
N TYR A 340 -6.17 -30.27 4.35
CA TYR A 340 -7.14 -30.83 3.40
C TYR A 340 -8.56 -30.85 3.99
N LEU A 341 -8.67 -30.91 5.33
CA LEU A 341 -9.94 -30.93 6.06
C LEU A 341 -10.44 -29.52 6.40
N VAL A 342 -9.51 -28.58 6.64
CA VAL A 342 -9.80 -27.21 7.06
C VAL A 342 -9.76 -26.28 5.83
N PHE A 343 -8.61 -25.68 5.53
CA PHE A 343 -8.32 -24.97 4.27
C PHE A 343 -6.80 -24.73 4.16
N PRO A 344 -6.24 -24.63 2.95
CA PRO A 344 -4.85 -24.29 2.72
C PRO A 344 -4.63 -22.77 2.78
N HIS A 345 -3.41 -22.38 3.15
CA HIS A 345 -2.90 -21.00 3.11
C HIS A 345 -1.40 -21.08 2.87
N ALA A 346 -0.79 -20.10 2.20
CA ALA A 346 0.63 -20.14 1.84
C ALA A 346 1.56 -20.45 3.04
N ARG A 347 1.26 -19.84 4.21
CA ARG A 347 1.99 -20.08 5.47
C ARG A 347 1.92 -21.52 6.00
N TYR A 348 0.89 -22.29 5.67
CA TYR A 348 0.66 -23.63 6.22
C TYR A 348 1.54 -24.72 5.62
N ARG A 349 2.21 -24.41 4.51
CA ARG A 349 3.24 -25.27 3.93
C ARG A 349 4.65 -24.92 4.41
N HIS A 350 4.86 -23.66 4.80
CA HIS A 350 6.17 -23.15 5.19
C HIS A 350 6.93 -24.01 6.21
N PRO A 351 6.27 -24.62 7.24
CA PRO A 351 6.97 -25.48 8.20
C PRO A 351 7.70 -26.68 7.62
N ILE A 352 7.26 -27.24 6.49
CA ILE A 352 7.89 -28.40 5.83
C ILE A 352 8.80 -28.02 4.65
N GLU A 353 8.88 -26.73 4.29
CA GLU A 353 9.73 -26.26 3.19
C GLU A 353 11.21 -26.63 3.37
N PRO A 354 11.82 -26.58 4.57
CA PRO A 354 13.18 -27.06 4.78
C PRO A 354 13.39 -28.50 4.28
N GLU A 355 12.50 -29.42 4.64
CA GLU A 355 12.62 -30.83 4.28
C GLU A 355 12.32 -31.07 2.80
N LEU A 356 11.33 -30.36 2.22
CA LEU A 356 11.03 -30.39 0.78
C LEU A 356 12.24 -29.91 -0.03
N LEU A 357 12.89 -28.84 0.42
CA LEU A 357 14.08 -28.29 -0.23
C LEU A 357 15.23 -29.31 -0.24
N ILE A 358 15.51 -29.97 0.89
CA ILE A 358 16.58 -30.96 0.98
C ILE A 358 16.40 -32.07 -0.07
N VAL A 359 15.19 -32.62 -0.19
CA VAL A 359 14.92 -33.69 -1.17
C VAL A 359 14.90 -33.19 -2.61
N ALA A 360 14.50 -31.94 -2.86
CA ALA A 360 14.60 -31.31 -4.17
C ALA A 360 16.07 -31.11 -4.59
N VAL A 361 16.95 -30.64 -3.70
CA VAL A 361 18.39 -30.50 -3.97
C VAL A 361 19.04 -31.86 -4.22
N PHE A 362 18.62 -32.89 -3.47
CA PHE A 362 19.07 -34.26 -3.69
C PHE A 362 18.76 -34.76 -5.12
N LEU A 363 17.57 -34.45 -5.66
CA LEU A 363 17.21 -34.79 -7.04
C LEU A 363 18.21 -34.22 -8.06
N PHE A 364 18.56 -32.94 -7.93
CA PHE A 364 19.52 -32.29 -8.84
C PHE A 364 20.94 -32.84 -8.69
N SER A 365 21.34 -33.19 -7.46
CA SER A 365 22.66 -33.78 -7.21
C SER A 365 22.84 -35.16 -7.87
N GLU A 366 21.76 -35.92 -8.09
CA GLU A 366 21.81 -37.28 -8.65
C GLU A 366 21.49 -37.32 -10.16
N THR A 367 20.85 -36.28 -10.72
CA THR A 367 20.45 -36.22 -12.15
C THR A 367 21.51 -35.61 -13.07
N GLY A 368 22.56 -35.00 -12.54
CA GLY A 368 23.77 -34.65 -13.29
C GLY A 368 23.67 -33.38 -14.13
N LEU A 369 24.06 -32.24 -13.56
CA LEU A 369 24.93 -31.33 -14.29
C LEU A 369 26.36 -31.83 -14.07
N ASN A 370 26.94 -32.45 -15.09
CA ASN A 370 28.39 -32.59 -15.27
C ASN A 370 29.00 -31.18 -15.47
N ALA A 371 28.89 -30.33 -14.45
CA ALA A 371 29.73 -29.15 -14.33
C ALA A 371 31.06 -29.63 -13.77
N THR A 372 32.06 -29.63 -14.65
CA THR A 372 33.50 -29.55 -14.41
C THR A 372 33.88 -29.29 -12.95
N SER A 373 34.77 -30.16 -12.45
CA SER A 373 35.56 -30.04 -11.23
C SER A 373 35.88 -28.60 -10.82
N LEU A 374 34.98 -27.97 -10.09
CA LEU A 374 35.33 -26.96 -9.10
C LEU A 374 35.58 -27.72 -7.81
N GLU A 375 36.85 -28.03 -7.54
CA GLU A 375 37.31 -28.31 -6.19
C GLU A 375 37.03 -27.07 -5.34
N VAL A 376 35.82 -26.99 -4.79
CA VAL A 376 35.61 -26.24 -3.57
C VAL A 376 36.43 -27.00 -2.53
N ARG A 377 37.60 -26.46 -2.16
CA ARG A 377 38.35 -26.90 -0.97
C ARG A 377 37.42 -26.81 0.22
N THR A 378 36.74 -27.92 0.52
CA THR A 378 36.09 -28.11 1.81
C THR A 378 37.19 -28.09 2.85
N PRO A 379 37.12 -27.23 3.89
CA PRO A 379 38.05 -27.35 5.00
C PRO A 379 37.96 -28.79 5.52
N ARG A 380 39.12 -29.40 5.77
CA ARG A 380 39.24 -30.74 6.33
C ARG A 380 38.53 -30.72 7.69
N VAL A 381 37.25 -31.11 7.71
CA VAL A 381 36.56 -31.41 8.97
C VAL A 381 37.17 -32.70 9.44
N GLU A 382 38.14 -32.60 10.36
CA GLU A 382 38.61 -33.75 11.11
C GLU A 382 37.40 -34.56 11.59
N ARG A 383 37.50 -35.89 11.51
CA ARG A 383 36.54 -36.80 12.15
C ARG A 383 36.45 -36.41 13.62
N PHE A 384 35.45 -35.59 13.96
CA PHE A 384 35.12 -35.30 15.35
C PHE A 384 34.71 -36.62 15.99
N SER A 385 35.57 -37.11 16.86
CA SER A 385 35.35 -38.35 17.60
C SER A 385 34.06 -38.23 18.40
N ARG A 386 33.32 -39.34 18.46
CA ARG A 386 31.98 -39.51 19.02
C ARG A 386 31.84 -39.21 20.53
N THR A 387 32.79 -38.53 21.18
CA THR A 387 32.90 -38.49 22.65
C THR A 387 32.85 -37.11 23.31
N ARG A 388 32.57 -36.02 22.59
CA ARG A 388 32.36 -34.70 23.25
C ARG A 388 31.11 -33.96 22.76
N PHE A 389 29.95 -34.57 22.97
CA PHE A 389 28.66 -33.87 23.01
C PHE A 389 28.16 -33.75 24.45
N SER A 390 28.92 -33.02 25.26
CA SER A 390 28.41 -32.42 26.48
C SER A 390 29.12 -31.09 26.69
N THR A 391 28.34 -30.02 26.75
CA THR A 391 28.63 -28.78 27.48
C THR A 391 29.18 -27.55 26.72
N ILE A 392 29.41 -27.54 25.40
CA ILE A 392 30.02 -26.33 24.74
C ILE A 392 29.21 -25.70 23.59
N ALA A 393 28.02 -26.19 23.25
CA ALA A 393 27.24 -25.62 22.12
C ALA A 393 26.27 -24.47 22.48
N ALA A 394 26.09 -24.11 23.76
CA ALA A 394 25.10 -23.11 24.17
C ALA A 394 25.66 -21.70 24.46
N THR A 395 26.99 -21.53 24.56
CA THR A 395 27.59 -20.28 25.08
C THR A 395 28.69 -19.69 24.21
N ALA A 396 29.22 -20.41 23.21
CA ALA A 396 30.43 -20.00 22.49
C ALA A 396 30.19 -19.16 21.22
N PHE A 397 28.94 -19.00 20.75
CA PHE A 397 28.65 -18.22 19.54
C PHE A 397 28.16 -16.78 19.83
N LEU A 398 27.82 -16.47 21.08
CA LEU A 398 27.41 -15.12 21.52
C LEU A 398 28.58 -14.22 21.93
N ALA A 399 29.79 -14.75 22.10
CA ALA A 399 30.94 -13.97 22.59
C ALA A 399 31.81 -13.34 21.49
N ASN A 400 31.77 -13.85 20.25
CA ASN A 400 32.70 -13.43 19.19
C ASN A 400 32.13 -12.42 18.17
N PHE A 401 30.94 -11.87 18.41
CA PHE A 401 30.41 -10.75 17.60
C PHE A 401 30.46 -9.39 18.31
N CYS A 402 31.07 -9.33 19.51
CA CYS A 402 31.11 -8.10 20.32
C CYS A 402 32.44 -7.32 20.27
N MET A 403 33.43 -7.76 19.47
CA MET A 403 34.78 -7.14 19.43
C MET A 403 35.39 -7.08 18.01
N ALA A 404 34.58 -6.80 16.99
CA ALA A 404 35.08 -6.52 15.64
C ALA A 404 34.27 -5.38 15.00
N GLY A 405 34.43 -4.18 15.57
CA GLY A 405 33.82 -2.95 15.10
C GLY A 405 34.69 -1.74 15.42
N ALA A 406 36.00 -1.85 15.19
CA ALA A 406 36.92 -0.73 15.18
C ALA A 406 37.46 -0.56 13.77
N GLY A 407 37.15 0.56 13.14
CA GLY A 407 37.79 1.03 11.92
C GLY A 407 37.24 0.46 10.62
N ARG A 408 36.02 0.87 10.23
CA ARG A 408 35.73 1.14 8.82
C ARG A 408 34.98 2.46 8.74
N GLU A 409 35.51 3.34 7.90
CA GLU A 409 35.07 4.70 7.67
C GLU A 409 33.56 4.74 7.41
N CYS A 410 32.87 5.59 8.17
CA CYS A 410 31.47 5.90 7.98
C CYS A 410 31.29 6.48 6.57
N CYS A 411 30.67 5.73 5.66
CA CYS A 411 29.94 6.33 4.57
C CYS A 411 28.84 7.19 5.23
N GLY A 412 28.92 8.51 5.06
CA GLY A 412 28.11 9.48 5.78
C GLY A 412 26.61 9.20 5.63
N HIS A 413 26.01 8.65 6.68
CA HIS A 413 24.57 8.57 6.79
C HIS A 413 24.10 10.00 7.09
N ILE A 414 23.59 10.70 6.07
CA ILE A 414 22.93 12.00 6.31
C ILE A 414 21.67 11.69 7.12
N PRO A 415 21.50 12.26 8.32
CA PRO A 415 20.33 11.97 9.15
C PRO A 415 19.08 12.56 8.49
N MET A 416 18.03 11.74 8.37
CA MET A 416 16.71 12.17 7.92
C MET A 416 16.11 13.19 8.89
N PHE A 417 15.23 14.08 8.39
CA PHE A 417 14.51 15.03 9.24
C PHE A 417 13.75 14.32 10.36
N LYS A 418 13.73 14.90 11.54
CA LYS A 418 12.93 14.42 12.68
C LYS A 418 11.55 15.06 12.68
N LYS A 419 11.45 16.33 12.25
CA LYS A 419 10.20 17.08 12.25
C LYS A 419 10.08 17.99 11.03
N ILE A 420 8.92 17.92 10.36
CA ILE A 420 8.59 18.77 9.21
C ILE A 420 7.31 19.57 9.52
N LEU A 421 7.39 20.89 9.30
CA LEU A 421 6.23 21.76 9.30
C LEU A 421 5.62 21.81 7.89
N VAL A 422 4.31 21.63 7.81
CA VAL A 422 3.57 21.71 6.55
C VAL A 422 2.91 23.08 6.46
N ALA A 423 3.50 23.98 5.66
CA ALA A 423 3.05 25.35 5.47
C ALA A 423 1.90 25.43 4.44
N ASN A 424 0.87 24.60 4.63
CA ASN A 424 -0.28 24.50 3.74
C ASN A 424 -1.51 23.96 4.49
N ARG A 425 -2.61 23.74 3.77
CA ARG A 425 -3.91 23.26 4.27
C ARG A 425 -4.54 22.20 3.37
N GLY A 426 -5.69 21.68 3.78
CA GLY A 426 -6.53 20.83 2.91
C GLY A 426 -5.87 19.50 2.54
N GLU A 427 -6.18 18.99 1.35
CA GLU A 427 -5.74 17.66 0.91
C GLU A 427 -4.21 17.54 0.86
N ILE A 428 -3.52 18.56 0.33
CA ILE A 428 -2.07 18.51 0.18
C ILE A 428 -1.35 18.46 1.53
N ALA A 429 -1.87 19.16 2.53
CA ALA A 429 -1.33 19.05 3.87
C ALA A 429 -1.51 17.63 4.43
N VAL A 430 -2.67 17.00 4.21
CA VAL A 430 -2.90 15.59 4.57
C VAL A 430 -1.96 14.66 3.82
N ARG A 431 -1.73 14.88 2.52
CA ARG A 431 -0.82 14.11 1.66
C ARG A 431 0.63 14.15 2.16
N VAL A 432 1.11 15.34 2.55
CA VAL A 432 2.46 15.51 3.12
C VAL A 432 2.56 14.89 4.50
N ILE A 433 1.55 15.08 5.37
CA ILE A 433 1.50 14.44 6.69
C ILE A 433 1.56 12.90 6.59
N ARG A 434 0.88 12.32 5.60
CA ARG A 434 0.95 10.87 5.32
C ARG A 434 2.38 10.44 4.96
N ALA A 435 3.04 11.15 4.04
CA ALA A 435 4.43 10.87 3.67
C ALA A 435 5.39 10.99 4.86
N CYS A 436 5.26 12.05 5.67
CA CYS A 436 6.05 12.21 6.89
C CYS A 436 5.88 11.01 7.83
N ARG A 437 4.62 10.60 8.08
CA ARG A 437 4.32 9.48 8.97
C ARG A 437 4.90 8.15 8.47
N GLU A 438 4.86 7.90 7.17
CA GLU A 438 5.45 6.70 6.54
C GLU A 438 6.99 6.70 6.62
N LEU A 439 7.61 7.88 6.60
CA LEU A 439 9.05 8.06 6.77
C LEU A 439 9.50 8.13 8.25
N GLY A 440 8.57 8.05 9.21
CA GLY A 440 8.89 8.18 10.64
C GLY A 440 9.23 9.60 11.09
N ILE A 441 8.75 10.61 10.37
CA ILE A 441 9.01 12.03 10.60
C ILE A 441 7.78 12.66 11.29
N ALA A 442 8.00 13.38 12.40
CA ALA A 442 6.93 14.11 13.08
C ALA A 442 6.43 15.28 12.21
N SER A 443 5.12 15.52 12.22
CA SER A 443 4.46 16.51 11.37
C SER A 443 3.84 17.64 12.18
N VAL A 444 4.07 18.88 11.76
CA VAL A 444 3.45 20.08 12.33
C VAL A 444 2.51 20.71 11.32
N ALA A 445 1.23 20.84 11.66
CA ALA A 445 0.26 21.60 10.87
C ALA A 445 0.19 23.06 11.32
N VAL A 446 -0.09 23.97 10.38
CA VAL A 446 -0.50 25.34 10.67
C VAL A 446 -1.94 25.58 10.23
N TYR A 447 -2.68 26.43 10.95
CA TYR A 447 -4.09 26.67 10.67
C TYR A 447 -4.58 28.08 10.99
N SER A 448 -5.57 28.55 10.23
CA SER A 448 -6.34 29.77 10.51
C SER A 448 -7.57 29.47 11.39
N ASP A 449 -8.27 30.49 11.87
CA ASP A 449 -9.47 30.33 12.71
C ASP A 449 -10.53 29.40 12.12
N VAL A 450 -10.80 29.51 10.81
CA VAL A 450 -11.82 28.71 10.12
C VAL A 450 -11.36 27.27 9.84
N ASP A 451 -10.05 27.02 9.80
CA ASP A 451 -9.46 25.69 9.60
C ASP A 451 -9.17 24.95 10.91
N ARG A 452 -9.54 25.50 12.08
CA ARG A 452 -9.31 24.84 13.39
C ARG A 452 -9.80 23.40 13.44
N ALA A 453 -10.91 23.10 12.76
CA ALA A 453 -11.51 21.76 12.70
C ALA A 453 -11.17 20.98 11.42
N SER A 454 -10.30 21.50 10.55
CA SER A 454 -9.92 20.87 9.28
C SER A 454 -9.22 19.51 9.47
N LEU A 455 -9.25 18.67 8.43
CA LEU A 455 -8.69 17.33 8.52
C LEU A 455 -7.17 17.33 8.74
N HIS A 456 -6.41 18.25 8.11
CA HIS A 456 -4.95 18.28 8.25
C HIS A 456 -4.51 18.61 9.68
N VAL A 457 -5.24 19.49 10.38
CA VAL A 457 -5.01 19.78 11.80
C VAL A 457 -5.20 18.54 12.67
N ARG A 458 -6.22 17.72 12.38
CA ARG A 458 -6.51 16.48 13.11
C ARG A 458 -5.52 15.34 12.80
N LYS A 459 -4.79 15.43 11.68
CA LYS A 459 -3.90 14.37 11.20
C LYS A 459 -2.43 14.60 11.55
N ALA A 460 -2.01 15.85 11.76
CA ALA A 460 -0.66 16.18 12.19
C ALA A 460 -0.41 15.77 13.66
N ASP A 461 0.86 15.64 14.03
CA ASP A 461 1.25 15.27 15.40
C ASP A 461 1.20 16.49 16.34
N GLU A 462 1.43 17.69 15.78
CA GLU A 462 1.24 18.98 16.45
C GLU A 462 0.54 19.98 15.51
N ALA A 463 -0.19 20.96 16.05
CA ALA A 463 -0.85 21.98 15.23
C ALA A 463 -0.83 23.37 15.89
N TYR A 464 -0.54 24.41 15.09
CA TYR A 464 -0.38 25.78 15.57
C TYR A 464 -1.23 26.78 14.80
N HIS A 465 -1.84 27.69 15.55
CA HIS A 465 -2.71 28.73 15.02
C HIS A 465 -1.90 29.89 14.45
N LEU A 466 -2.25 30.36 13.25
CA LEU A 466 -1.65 31.52 12.59
C LEU A 466 -2.47 32.79 12.78
N GLY A 467 -3.80 32.70 12.84
CA GLY A 467 -4.67 33.89 12.95
C GLY A 467 -5.97 33.77 12.16
N ALA A 468 -6.49 34.92 11.75
CA ALA A 468 -7.77 35.04 11.04
C ALA A 468 -7.76 34.36 9.65
N ALA A 469 -8.96 34.12 9.12
CA ALA A 469 -9.18 33.42 7.85
C ALA A 469 -8.46 34.02 6.63
N PRO A 470 -8.38 35.35 6.42
CA PRO A 470 -7.71 35.91 5.25
C PRO A 470 -6.27 35.41 5.09
N ALA A 471 -5.93 34.88 3.92
CA ALA A 471 -4.63 34.22 3.69
C ALA A 471 -3.44 35.13 4.01
N ALA A 472 -3.51 36.43 3.71
CA ALA A 472 -2.49 37.44 4.05
C ALA A 472 -2.19 37.55 5.56
N GLN A 473 -3.15 37.20 6.42
CA GLN A 473 -3.00 37.22 7.88
C GLN A 473 -2.65 35.84 8.45
N SER A 474 -2.68 34.79 7.62
CA SER A 474 -2.45 33.39 7.99
C SER A 474 -1.45 32.71 7.04
N TYR A 475 -1.90 31.94 6.05
CA TYR A 475 -1.07 31.06 5.21
C TYR A 475 -0.06 31.77 4.30
N LEU A 476 -0.19 33.08 4.07
CA LEU A 476 0.77 33.91 3.33
C LEU A 476 1.67 34.75 4.25
N ASN A 477 1.55 34.61 5.57
CA ASN A 477 2.36 35.35 6.52
C ASN A 477 3.63 34.58 6.86
N ILE A 478 4.74 34.97 6.24
CA ILE A 478 6.06 34.35 6.38
C ILE A 478 6.52 34.35 7.84
N ASP A 479 6.45 35.51 8.51
CA ASP A 479 6.94 35.67 9.89
C ASP A 479 6.28 34.69 10.86
N LYS A 480 4.95 34.55 10.79
CA LYS A 480 4.21 33.64 11.65
C LYS A 480 4.56 32.18 11.40
N ILE A 481 4.76 31.79 10.13
CA ILE A 481 5.13 30.40 9.80
C ILE A 481 6.54 30.09 10.32
N LEU A 482 7.49 31.03 10.17
CA LEU A 482 8.84 30.88 10.70
C LEU A 482 8.88 30.90 12.23
N GLU A 483 8.03 31.69 12.88
CA GLU A 483 7.87 31.66 14.34
C GLU A 483 7.42 30.28 14.83
N VAL A 484 6.44 29.66 14.16
CA VAL A 484 5.99 28.30 14.48
C VAL A 484 7.10 27.28 14.22
N ALA A 485 7.82 27.37 13.10
CA ALA A 485 8.93 26.47 12.78
C ALA A 485 10.01 26.52 13.88
N LYS A 486 10.37 27.74 14.32
CA LYS A 486 11.31 27.96 15.42
C LYS A 486 10.80 27.43 16.75
N ARG A 487 9.53 27.68 17.10
CA ARG A 487 8.90 27.23 18.35
C ARG A 487 8.84 25.70 18.46
N THR A 488 8.63 25.03 17.33
CA THR A 488 8.45 23.57 17.27
C THR A 488 9.75 22.81 17.07
N GLY A 489 10.82 23.50 16.66
CA GLY A 489 12.08 22.89 16.25
C GLY A 489 11.92 22.05 14.99
N ALA A 490 11.15 22.54 14.01
CA ALA A 490 11.02 21.88 12.72
C ALA A 490 12.34 21.96 11.94
N ASP A 491 12.84 20.83 11.44
CA ASP A 491 14.07 20.77 10.66
C ASP A 491 13.85 21.28 9.22
N ALA A 492 12.63 21.10 8.72
CA ALA A 492 12.26 21.51 7.38
C ALA A 492 10.80 22.00 7.29
N ILE A 493 10.52 22.79 6.26
CA ILE A 493 9.17 23.25 5.90
C ILE A 493 8.81 22.70 4.52
N HIS A 494 7.69 21.98 4.44
CA HIS A 494 7.09 21.57 3.18
C HIS A 494 5.98 22.55 2.81
N PRO A 495 6.09 23.28 1.68
CA PRO A 495 5.12 24.32 1.34
C PRO A 495 3.88 23.77 0.62
N GLY A 496 3.90 22.50 0.16
CA GLY A 496 2.82 21.93 -0.63
C GLY A 496 2.73 22.61 -2.00
N TYR A 497 1.54 23.05 -2.39
CA TYR A 497 1.31 23.85 -3.59
C TYR A 497 0.39 25.04 -3.31
N GLY A 498 0.49 26.10 -4.10
CA GLY A 498 -0.17 27.37 -3.80
C GLY A 498 0.41 28.05 -2.56
N PHE A 499 -0.22 29.14 -2.11
CA PHE A 499 0.29 29.97 -1.02
C PHE A 499 1.76 30.40 -1.26
N LEU A 500 2.68 29.99 -0.38
CA LEU A 500 4.09 30.37 -0.42
C LEU A 500 4.98 29.36 -1.16
N SER A 501 4.41 28.34 -1.82
CA SER A 501 5.19 27.28 -2.48
C SER A 501 6.04 27.73 -3.66
N GLU A 502 5.70 28.85 -4.29
CA GLU A 502 6.47 29.47 -5.38
C GLU A 502 7.02 30.85 -4.97
N ASN A 503 7.06 31.14 -3.67
CA ASN A 503 7.58 32.38 -3.13
C ASN A 503 9.07 32.24 -2.79
N ALA A 504 9.94 32.85 -3.59
CA ALA A 504 11.38 32.79 -3.41
C ALA A 504 11.86 33.48 -2.11
N GLU A 505 11.21 34.58 -1.70
CA GLU A 505 11.50 35.27 -0.45
C GLU A 505 11.24 34.36 0.76
N PHE A 506 10.19 33.54 0.73
CA PHE A 506 9.90 32.58 1.78
C PHE A 506 10.94 31.46 1.83
N ALA A 507 11.36 30.92 0.68
CA ALA A 507 12.42 29.93 0.61
C ALA A 507 13.75 30.49 1.13
N GLN A 508 14.07 31.75 0.81
CA GLN A 508 15.24 32.45 1.32
C GLN A 508 15.14 32.67 2.83
N ALA A 509 14.00 33.13 3.33
CA ALA A 509 13.78 33.35 4.75
C ALA A 509 13.88 32.05 5.57
N CYS A 510 13.46 30.90 5.02
CA CYS A 510 13.70 29.58 5.62
C CYS A 510 15.20 29.29 5.74
N ALA A 511 15.97 29.54 4.67
CA ALA A 511 17.42 29.34 4.67
C ALA A 511 18.14 30.24 5.67
N ASP A 512 17.73 31.51 5.79
CA ASP A 512 18.32 32.51 6.70
C ASP A 512 18.16 32.11 8.18
N VAL A 513 17.09 31.38 8.53
CA VAL A 513 16.86 30.87 9.90
C VAL A 513 17.30 29.42 10.10
N GLY A 514 17.94 28.81 9.10
CA GLY A 514 18.48 27.45 9.17
C GLY A 514 17.44 26.33 9.11
N VAL A 515 16.26 26.58 8.53
CA VAL A 515 15.20 25.57 8.32
C VAL A 515 15.19 25.17 6.83
N LYS A 516 15.24 23.88 6.53
CA LYS A 516 15.29 23.43 5.13
C LYS A 516 13.95 23.66 4.44
N PHE A 517 13.96 24.37 3.32
CA PHE A 517 12.79 24.43 2.42
C PHE A 517 12.73 23.15 1.57
N VAL A 518 11.61 22.41 1.65
CA VAL A 518 11.39 21.21 0.83
C VAL A 518 10.88 21.63 -0.55
N GLY A 519 11.82 22.00 -1.41
CA GLY A 519 11.58 22.53 -2.74
C GLY A 519 12.89 22.96 -3.41
N PRO A 520 12.81 23.67 -4.54
CA PRO A 520 13.98 24.20 -5.23
C PRO A 520 14.64 25.36 -4.48
N THR A 521 15.82 25.79 -4.97
CA THR A 521 16.54 26.95 -4.42
C THR A 521 15.81 28.27 -4.73
N PRO A 522 15.94 29.30 -3.86
CA PRO A 522 15.35 30.63 -4.10
C PRO A 522 15.74 31.21 -5.46
N THR A 523 17.01 31.08 -5.86
CA THR A 523 17.52 31.54 -7.16
C THR A 523 16.81 30.87 -8.34
N ALA A 524 16.56 29.56 -8.26
CA ALA A 524 15.82 28.84 -9.30
C ALA A 524 14.35 29.30 -9.37
N MET A 525 13.72 29.54 -8.20
CA MET A 525 12.37 30.07 -8.11
C MET A 525 12.25 31.48 -8.71
N GLU A 526 13.19 32.39 -8.42
CA GLU A 526 13.21 33.74 -9.00
C GLU A 526 13.43 33.73 -10.52
N MET A 527 14.32 32.86 -11.00
CA MET A 527 14.60 32.72 -12.43
C MET A 527 13.34 32.27 -13.17
N MET A 528 12.69 31.22 -12.67
CA MET A 528 11.52 30.62 -13.34
C MET A 528 10.22 31.38 -13.10
N GLY A 529 10.10 32.13 -12.01
CA GLY A 529 8.94 33.00 -11.74
C GLY A 529 8.85 34.22 -12.65
N SER A 530 9.94 34.60 -13.32
CA SER A 530 9.97 35.74 -14.26
C SER A 530 9.81 35.26 -15.70
N LYS A 531 8.68 35.58 -16.34
CA LYS A 531 8.36 35.14 -17.71
C LYS A 531 9.42 35.51 -18.74
N THR A 532 9.96 36.74 -18.68
CA THR A 532 10.98 37.21 -19.61
C THR A 532 12.34 36.58 -19.34
N ARG A 533 12.79 36.50 -18.07
CA ARG A 533 14.06 35.84 -17.71
C ARG A 533 14.03 34.35 -18.01
N ALA A 534 12.94 33.65 -17.66
CA ALA A 534 12.75 32.24 -17.97
C ALA A 534 12.81 32.01 -19.48
N ARG A 535 12.07 32.80 -20.28
CA ARG A 535 12.09 32.70 -21.75
C ARG A 535 13.49 32.91 -22.34
N GLN A 536 14.24 33.92 -21.88
CA GLN A 536 15.61 34.17 -22.34
C GLN A 536 16.59 33.05 -21.95
N ALA A 537 16.45 32.50 -20.75
CA ALA A 537 17.26 31.36 -20.30
C ALA A 537 16.94 30.11 -21.13
N MET A 538 15.66 29.85 -21.39
CA MET A 538 15.20 28.72 -22.21
C MET A 538 15.61 28.84 -23.68
N GLU A 539 15.57 30.05 -24.25
CA GLU A 539 16.10 30.30 -25.60
C GLU A 539 17.59 29.96 -25.69
N LYS A 540 18.40 30.42 -24.73
CA LYS A 540 19.84 30.11 -24.65
C LYS A 540 20.10 28.61 -24.46
N ALA A 541 19.20 27.90 -23.78
CA ALA A 541 19.29 26.46 -23.54
C ALA A 541 18.76 25.60 -24.72
N GLY A 542 18.35 26.21 -25.84
CA GLY A 542 17.82 25.49 -27.00
C GLY A 542 16.49 24.78 -26.72
N VAL A 543 15.67 25.35 -25.84
CA VAL A 543 14.33 24.85 -25.54
C VAL A 543 13.34 25.40 -26.59
N PRO A 544 12.46 24.57 -27.18
CA PRO A 544 11.45 25.05 -28.11
C PRO A 544 10.50 26.06 -27.45
N LEU A 545 10.45 27.29 -27.95
CA LEU A 545 9.58 28.36 -27.46
C LEU A 545 8.48 28.67 -28.47
N VAL A 546 7.33 29.16 -27.99
CA VAL A 546 6.27 29.68 -28.87
C VAL A 546 6.88 30.78 -29.75
N PRO A 547 6.76 30.73 -31.08
CA PRO A 547 7.34 31.75 -31.95
C PRO A 547 6.88 33.15 -31.53
N GLY A 548 7.82 34.07 -31.27
CA GLY A 548 7.51 35.32 -30.60
C GLY A 548 8.73 36.19 -30.37
N ALA A 549 8.51 37.38 -29.83
CA ALA A 549 9.56 38.23 -29.30
C ALA A 549 10.05 37.68 -27.94
N SER A 550 11.36 37.69 -27.72
CA SER A 550 11.98 37.30 -26.44
C SER A 550 12.14 38.47 -25.45
N ARG A 551 11.73 39.67 -25.87
CA ARG A 551 11.79 40.93 -25.13
C ARG A 551 10.52 41.73 -25.37
N GLY A 552 10.24 42.71 -24.53
CA GLY A 552 9.19 43.71 -24.79
C GLY A 552 9.39 44.40 -26.13
N LEU A 553 8.28 44.76 -26.76
CA LEU A 553 8.23 45.52 -28.00
C LEU A 553 8.66 46.97 -27.77
N GLU A 554 9.60 47.46 -28.57
CA GLU A 554 10.06 48.86 -28.51
C GLU A 554 9.16 49.80 -29.32
N SER A 555 8.46 49.27 -30.34
CA SER A 555 7.60 50.07 -31.22
C SER A 555 6.52 49.25 -31.93
N PHE A 556 5.49 49.93 -32.44
CA PHE A 556 4.49 49.32 -33.32
C PHE A 556 5.10 48.73 -34.60
N ALA A 557 6.10 49.38 -35.19
CA ALA A 557 6.76 48.90 -36.40
C ALA A 557 7.50 47.57 -36.17
N GLU A 558 8.06 47.38 -34.97
CA GLU A 558 8.62 46.11 -34.56
C GLU A 558 7.53 45.04 -34.39
N ALA A 559 6.43 45.38 -33.71
CA ALA A 559 5.30 44.48 -33.51
C ALA A 559 4.73 43.98 -34.85
N GLU A 560 4.59 44.87 -35.84
CA GLU A 560 4.10 44.55 -37.18
C GLU A 560 5.04 43.59 -37.92
N ARG A 561 6.36 43.85 -37.88
CA ARG A 561 7.36 42.98 -38.50
C ARG A 561 7.37 41.58 -37.90
N ILE A 562 7.29 41.49 -36.57
CA ILE A 562 7.27 40.22 -35.85
C ILE A 562 5.96 39.48 -36.12
N ALA A 563 4.81 40.18 -36.09
CA ALA A 563 3.51 39.59 -36.42
C ALA A 563 3.45 39.05 -37.86
N ALA A 564 4.04 39.77 -38.83
CA ALA A 564 4.13 39.31 -40.22
C ALA A 564 5.00 38.06 -40.37
N LYS A 565 6.09 37.95 -39.60
CA LYS A 565 6.97 36.76 -39.59
C LYS A 565 6.31 35.54 -38.94
N ILE A 566 5.59 35.74 -37.84
CA ILE A 566 4.90 34.68 -37.08
C ILE A 566 3.59 34.24 -37.75
N GLY A 567 2.92 35.17 -38.43
CA GLY A 567 1.59 35.04 -39.00
C GLY A 567 0.48 35.17 -37.96
N PHE A 568 -0.67 35.71 -38.36
CA PHE A 568 -1.87 35.81 -37.51
C PHE A 568 -2.58 34.44 -37.32
N PRO A 569 -3.40 34.26 -36.25
CA PRO A 569 -3.56 35.17 -35.12
C PRO A 569 -2.32 35.22 -34.22
N VAL A 570 -2.13 36.33 -33.53
CA VAL A 570 -1.02 36.59 -32.58
C VAL A 570 -1.58 36.99 -31.22
N MET A 571 -0.83 36.73 -30.15
CA MET A 571 -1.19 37.08 -28.78
C MET A 571 -0.22 38.15 -28.28
N LEU A 572 -0.76 39.27 -27.80
CA LEU A 572 -0.03 40.27 -27.03
C LEU A 572 -0.12 39.91 -25.56
N LYS A 573 1.01 39.94 -24.84
CA LYS A 573 1.07 39.59 -23.41
C LYS A 573 1.91 40.61 -22.64
N ALA A 574 1.39 41.08 -21.51
CA ALA A 574 2.15 41.88 -20.56
C ALA A 574 3.30 41.07 -19.93
N ALA A 575 4.50 41.65 -19.84
CA ALA A 575 5.69 41.00 -19.28
C ALA A 575 5.51 40.67 -17.79
N ALA A 576 4.96 41.63 -17.03
CA ALA A 576 4.63 41.47 -15.61
C ALA A 576 3.24 40.85 -15.33
N GLY A 577 2.52 40.41 -16.38
CA GLY A 577 1.13 39.97 -16.26
C GLY A 577 0.95 38.51 -15.80
N GLY A 578 -0.08 38.25 -15.00
CA GLY A 578 -0.49 36.92 -14.53
C GLY A 578 -2.01 36.76 -14.43
N GLY A 579 -2.51 35.52 -14.51
CA GLY A 579 -3.93 35.20 -14.26
C GLY A 579 -4.93 35.76 -15.27
N GLY A 580 -4.60 35.80 -16.57
CA GLY A 580 -5.54 36.23 -17.62
C GLY A 580 -5.51 37.73 -17.96
N LYS A 581 -4.92 38.57 -17.09
CA LYS A 581 -4.91 40.04 -17.24
C LYS A 581 -3.75 40.51 -18.12
N GLY A 582 -3.99 41.50 -18.99
CA GLY A 582 -2.98 42.03 -19.90
C GLY A 582 -2.63 41.12 -21.09
N MET A 583 -3.55 40.27 -21.52
CA MET A 583 -3.41 39.46 -22.75
C MET A 583 -4.47 39.83 -23.78
N ARG A 584 -4.08 39.96 -25.06
CA ARG A 584 -5.01 40.28 -26.15
C ARG A 584 -4.72 39.46 -27.39
N LEU A 585 -5.75 38.73 -27.84
CA LEU A 585 -5.73 38.00 -29.10
C LEU A 585 -6.00 38.98 -30.25
N VAL A 586 -5.16 38.93 -31.27
CA VAL A 586 -5.25 39.77 -32.47
C VAL A 586 -5.39 38.84 -33.67
N HIS A 587 -6.50 38.95 -34.40
CA HIS A 587 -6.82 38.04 -35.50
C HIS A 587 -6.33 38.52 -36.85
N ALA A 588 -6.18 39.84 -37.03
CA ALA A 588 -5.79 40.43 -38.29
C ALA A 588 -4.84 41.63 -38.11
N PRO A 589 -4.02 41.96 -39.14
CA PRO A 589 -3.09 43.10 -39.09
C PRO A 589 -3.73 44.43 -38.67
N GLY A 590 -4.96 44.72 -39.13
CA GLY A 590 -5.67 45.97 -38.84
C GLY A 590 -6.03 46.17 -37.37
N GLU A 591 -6.04 45.11 -36.56
CA GLU A 591 -6.39 45.15 -35.13
C GLU A 591 -5.16 45.41 -34.24
N LEU A 592 -3.94 45.19 -34.76
CA LEU A 592 -2.72 45.10 -33.97
C LEU A 592 -2.39 46.39 -33.22
N LYS A 593 -2.56 47.56 -33.86
CA LYS A 593 -2.19 48.85 -33.28
C LYS A 593 -3.02 49.17 -32.03
N LEU A 594 -4.34 49.09 -32.16
CA LEU A 594 -5.28 49.34 -31.06
C LEU A 594 -5.12 48.31 -29.94
N ALA A 595 -4.89 47.04 -30.28
CA ALA A 595 -4.66 45.99 -29.31
C ALA A 595 -3.36 46.20 -28.51
N LEU A 596 -2.28 46.66 -29.15
CA LEU A 596 -1.00 46.96 -28.51
C LEU A 596 -1.13 48.11 -27.51
N GLU A 597 -1.70 49.24 -27.92
CA GLU A 597 -1.92 50.42 -27.05
C GLU A 597 -2.80 50.07 -25.84
N ALA A 598 -3.85 49.27 -26.06
CA ALA A 598 -4.73 48.80 -25.00
C ALA A 598 -4.02 47.84 -24.03
N ALA A 599 -3.23 46.89 -24.55
CA ALA A 599 -2.45 45.96 -23.73
C ALA A 599 -1.41 46.70 -22.87
N GLN A 600 -0.67 47.66 -23.43
CA GLN A 600 0.31 48.48 -22.70
C GLN A 600 -0.37 49.32 -21.60
N SER A 601 -1.51 49.94 -21.91
CA SER A 601 -2.28 50.73 -20.95
C SER A 601 -2.86 49.89 -19.81
N GLU A 602 -3.27 48.65 -20.10
CA GLU A 602 -3.76 47.71 -19.09
C GLU A 602 -2.61 47.19 -18.22
N ALA A 603 -1.47 46.89 -18.83
CA ALA A 603 -0.27 46.45 -18.14
C ALA A 603 0.25 47.54 -17.18
N GLN A 604 0.33 48.80 -17.64
CA GLN A 604 0.74 49.93 -16.81
C GLN A 604 -0.20 50.14 -15.62
N ARG A 605 -1.51 50.04 -15.82
CA ARG A 605 -2.49 50.22 -14.72
C ARG A 605 -2.47 49.08 -13.71
N SER A 606 -2.30 47.84 -14.19
CA SER A 606 -2.43 46.65 -13.35
C SER A 606 -1.12 46.27 -12.66
N PHE A 607 0.01 46.50 -13.32
CA PHE A 607 1.33 45.99 -12.91
C PHE A 607 2.40 47.09 -12.79
N ARG A 608 2.06 48.36 -13.07
CA ARG A 608 3.01 49.49 -13.14
C ARG A 608 4.17 49.28 -14.12
N ASP A 609 3.97 48.38 -15.07
CA ASP A 609 4.92 48.00 -16.11
C ASP A 609 4.16 47.96 -17.44
N SER A 610 4.60 48.76 -18.42
CA SER A 610 3.99 48.84 -19.75
C SER A 610 4.60 47.86 -20.75
N GLU A 611 5.58 47.06 -20.34
CA GLU A 611 6.25 46.11 -21.22
C GLU A 611 5.26 45.03 -21.71
N VAL A 612 5.13 44.93 -23.04
CA VAL A 612 4.29 43.95 -23.74
C VAL A 612 5.13 43.26 -24.80
N TYR A 613 5.02 41.94 -24.90
CA TYR A 613 5.63 41.14 -25.97
C TYR A 613 4.56 40.48 -26.83
N ILE A 614 4.96 40.07 -28.04
CA ILE A 614 4.10 39.40 -29.03
C ILE A 614 4.56 37.96 -29.24
N GLU A 615 3.60 37.04 -29.34
CA GLU A 615 3.87 35.65 -29.71
C GLU A 615 2.75 35.07 -30.58
N LYS A 616 2.98 33.90 -31.15
CA LYS A 616 1.96 33.16 -31.89
C LYS A 616 0.79 32.86 -30.96
N ALA A 617 -0.43 33.17 -31.38
CA ALA A 617 -1.59 32.73 -30.65
C ALA A 617 -1.80 31.24 -30.89
N MET A 618 -1.65 30.45 -29.82
CA MET A 618 -2.01 29.04 -29.80
C MET A 618 -3.53 28.95 -29.62
N VAL A 619 -4.25 28.64 -30.69
CA VAL A 619 -5.71 28.48 -30.67
C VAL A 619 -6.03 27.02 -30.36
N ASN A 620 -6.77 26.78 -29.27
CA ASN A 620 -7.12 25.45 -28.78
C ASN A 620 -5.91 24.48 -28.76
N PRO A 621 -4.79 24.85 -28.12
CA PRO A 621 -3.69 23.93 -27.93
C PRO A 621 -4.08 22.83 -26.94
N ARG A 622 -3.26 21.79 -26.86
CA ARG A 622 -3.24 20.93 -25.69
C ARG A 622 -2.23 21.44 -24.67
N HIS A 623 -2.54 21.24 -23.40
CA HIS A 623 -1.65 21.52 -22.30
C HIS A 623 -1.05 20.20 -21.82
N ILE A 624 0.22 19.97 -22.14
CA ILE A 624 0.97 18.77 -21.75
C ILE A 624 2.12 19.17 -20.84
N GLU A 625 2.36 18.43 -19.78
CA GLU A 625 3.39 18.80 -18.81
C GLU A 625 4.23 17.61 -18.34
N MET A 626 5.52 17.84 -18.14
CA MET A 626 6.51 16.82 -17.75
C MET A 626 6.83 16.93 -16.27
N GLN A 627 6.59 15.84 -15.54
CA GLN A 627 7.09 15.72 -14.18
C GLN A 627 8.60 15.52 -14.20
N VAL A 628 9.32 16.28 -13.37
CA VAL A 628 10.75 16.13 -13.18
C VAL A 628 11.10 15.93 -11.70
N LEU A 629 12.18 15.19 -11.44
CA LEU A 629 12.85 15.10 -10.15
C LEU A 629 14.34 15.40 -10.36
N ALA A 630 14.91 16.27 -9.54
CA ALA A 630 16.34 16.55 -9.53
C ALA A 630 16.89 16.50 -8.10
N ASP A 631 17.99 15.79 -7.87
CA ASP A 631 18.67 15.80 -6.58
C ASP A 631 19.72 16.91 -6.48
N GLU A 632 20.26 17.12 -5.28
CA GLU A 632 21.32 18.10 -5.02
C GLU A 632 22.70 17.63 -5.51
N HIS A 633 22.78 16.45 -6.11
CA HIS A 633 24.01 15.80 -6.58
C HIS A 633 24.14 15.82 -8.12
N GLY A 634 23.19 16.48 -8.81
CA GLY A 634 23.19 16.68 -10.25
C GLY A 634 22.47 15.61 -11.06
N ASN A 635 21.85 14.61 -10.42
CA ASN A 635 20.98 13.66 -11.11
C ASN A 635 19.62 14.34 -11.39
N THR A 636 19.09 14.16 -12.60
CA THR A 636 17.81 14.74 -13.02
C THR A 636 17.12 13.78 -13.97
N ILE A 637 15.87 13.43 -13.64
CA ILE A 637 15.03 12.50 -14.41
C ILE A 637 13.66 13.11 -14.68
N TYR A 638 13.01 12.69 -15.76
CA TYR A 638 11.60 12.94 -16.04
C TYR A 638 10.77 11.66 -15.83
N LEU A 639 9.52 11.84 -15.39
CA LEU A 639 8.63 10.76 -14.95
C LEU A 639 7.38 10.59 -15.83
N GLY A 640 7.54 10.89 -17.12
CA GLY A 640 6.45 10.92 -18.09
C GLY A 640 5.65 12.22 -18.07
N GLU A 641 4.64 12.27 -18.95
CA GLU A 641 3.78 13.41 -19.19
C GLU A 641 2.40 13.29 -18.54
N ARG A 642 1.78 14.45 -18.31
CA ARG A 642 0.36 14.57 -18.00
C ARG A 642 -0.34 15.42 -19.05
N GLU A 643 -1.55 15.00 -19.42
CA GLU A 643 -2.49 15.73 -20.25
C GLU A 643 -3.44 16.52 -19.35
N CYS A 644 -3.32 17.84 -19.41
CA CYS A 644 -4.02 18.78 -18.53
C CYS A 644 -4.89 19.76 -19.33
N SER A 645 -5.30 19.37 -20.54
CA SER A 645 -6.10 20.22 -21.45
C SER A 645 -7.53 20.49 -20.97
N ILE A 646 -8.09 19.64 -20.10
CA ILE A 646 -9.45 19.85 -19.61
C ILE A 646 -9.43 20.95 -18.54
N GLN A 647 -9.79 22.16 -18.98
CA GLN A 647 -9.68 23.38 -18.19
C GLN A 647 -11.00 24.16 -18.21
N ARG A 648 -11.27 24.88 -17.11
CA ARG A 648 -12.35 25.86 -17.00
C ARG A 648 -11.73 27.21 -16.69
N ARG A 649 -11.92 28.22 -17.55
CA ARG A 649 -11.30 29.55 -17.39
C ARG A 649 -9.79 29.47 -17.10
N HIS A 650 -9.10 28.59 -17.85
CA HIS A 650 -7.67 28.28 -17.70
C HIS A 650 -7.26 27.57 -16.39
N GLN A 651 -8.21 27.10 -15.58
CA GLN A 651 -7.95 26.26 -14.41
C GLN A 651 -8.14 24.78 -14.76
N LYS A 652 -7.13 23.94 -14.51
CA LYS A 652 -7.19 22.49 -14.72
C LYS A 652 -8.25 21.87 -13.80
N VAL A 653 -9.10 20.99 -14.36
CA VAL A 653 -10.17 20.31 -13.62
C VAL A 653 -10.10 18.79 -13.69
N LEU A 654 -9.50 18.24 -14.76
CA LEU A 654 -9.28 16.82 -14.97
C LEU A 654 -7.95 16.63 -15.70
N GLU A 655 -7.15 15.70 -15.20
CA GLU A 655 -5.82 15.41 -15.71
C GLU A 655 -5.65 13.91 -15.96
N GLU A 656 -4.87 13.53 -16.96
CA GLU A 656 -4.57 12.12 -17.23
C GLU A 656 -3.10 11.86 -17.56
N SER A 657 -2.63 10.65 -17.29
CA SER A 657 -1.27 10.22 -17.58
C SER A 657 -1.22 8.74 -17.95
N PRO A 658 -0.52 8.36 -19.05
CA PRO A 658 0.09 9.24 -20.06
C PRO A 658 -0.94 10.03 -20.89
N SER A 659 -0.48 10.95 -21.73
CA SER A 659 -1.36 11.67 -22.67
C SER A 659 -1.78 10.76 -23.82
N PRO A 660 -3.05 10.82 -24.29
CA PRO A 660 -3.51 10.02 -25.42
C PRO A 660 -2.88 10.39 -26.77
N ILE A 661 -2.19 11.54 -26.89
CA ILE A 661 -1.56 11.99 -28.15
C ILE A 661 -0.04 11.93 -28.16
N VAL A 662 0.59 11.69 -27.01
CA VAL A 662 2.05 11.69 -26.89
C VAL A 662 2.54 10.25 -27.10
N ASP A 663 3.19 10.02 -28.24
CA ASP A 663 3.89 8.76 -28.50
C ASP A 663 5.25 8.68 -27.77
N GLU A 664 5.94 7.56 -27.89
CA GLU A 664 7.23 7.34 -27.21
C GLU A 664 8.33 8.30 -27.66
N GLU A 665 8.35 8.67 -28.95
CA GLU A 665 9.37 9.57 -29.50
C GLU A 665 9.16 10.99 -29.00
N MET A 666 7.92 11.49 -29.08
CA MET A 666 7.52 12.78 -28.55
C MET A 666 7.77 12.83 -27.05
N ARG A 667 7.39 11.79 -26.29
CA ARG A 667 7.63 11.70 -24.84
C ARG A 667 9.10 11.82 -24.50
N ARG A 668 9.98 11.06 -25.19
CA ARG A 668 11.43 11.13 -24.98
C ARG A 668 11.94 12.54 -25.27
N HIS A 669 11.55 13.12 -26.40
CA HIS A 669 11.99 14.47 -26.78
C HIS A 669 11.53 15.54 -25.78
N MET A 670 10.26 15.50 -25.35
CA MET A 670 9.72 16.40 -24.32
C MET A 670 10.44 16.21 -22.98
N GLY A 671 10.71 14.97 -22.59
CA GLY A 671 11.45 14.63 -21.37
C GLY A 671 12.88 15.18 -21.38
N GLU A 672 13.61 15.00 -22.48
CA GLU A 672 14.95 15.56 -22.64
C GLU A 672 14.95 17.09 -22.60
N VAL A 673 13.95 17.73 -23.21
CA VAL A 673 13.74 19.18 -23.13
C VAL A 673 13.48 19.60 -21.69
N ALA A 674 12.62 18.89 -20.95
CA ALA A 674 12.32 19.18 -19.55
C ALA A 674 13.58 19.06 -18.67
N VAL A 675 14.42 18.05 -18.89
CA VAL A 675 15.73 17.92 -18.20
C VAL A 675 16.66 19.10 -18.54
N ARG A 676 16.67 19.58 -19.79
CA ARG A 676 17.44 20.79 -20.16
C ARG A 676 16.93 22.04 -19.43
N VAL A 677 15.61 22.22 -19.33
CA VAL A 677 14.98 23.32 -18.58
C VAL A 677 15.45 23.30 -17.12
N VAL A 678 15.36 22.14 -16.46
CA VAL A 678 15.77 21.95 -15.06
C VAL A 678 17.25 22.28 -14.85
N LYS A 679 18.12 21.76 -15.74
CA LYS A 679 19.57 22.01 -15.66
C LYS A 679 19.93 23.47 -15.90
N ALA A 680 19.29 24.12 -16.87
CA ALA A 680 19.50 25.53 -17.17
C ALA A 680 19.07 26.44 -16.01
N ALA A 681 18.03 26.03 -15.27
CA ALA A 681 17.55 26.76 -14.10
C ALA A 681 18.34 26.50 -12.81
N GLY A 682 19.27 25.53 -12.80
CA GLY A 682 19.92 25.09 -11.56
C GLY A 682 18.92 24.55 -10.52
N TYR A 683 17.87 23.88 -11.01
CA TYR A 683 16.72 23.47 -10.22
C TYR A 683 16.94 22.13 -9.51
N THR A 684 16.42 22.00 -8.29
CA THR A 684 16.42 20.76 -7.49
C THR A 684 15.01 20.47 -6.96
N ASN A 685 14.80 19.26 -6.43
CA ASN A 685 13.51 18.75 -5.94
C ASN A 685 12.52 18.40 -7.07
N ALA A 686 11.23 18.21 -6.73
CA ALA A 686 10.18 17.98 -7.71
C ALA A 686 9.75 19.28 -8.37
N GLY A 687 9.52 19.25 -9.68
CA GLY A 687 8.96 20.37 -10.44
C GLY A 687 8.22 19.86 -11.66
N THR A 688 7.55 20.77 -12.37
CA THR A 688 6.85 20.41 -13.61
C THR A 688 7.15 21.42 -14.70
N VAL A 689 7.50 20.93 -15.89
CA VAL A 689 7.72 21.75 -17.09
C VAL A 689 6.48 21.64 -17.97
N GLU A 690 5.78 22.75 -18.16
CA GLU A 690 4.54 22.82 -18.94
C GLU A 690 4.81 23.18 -20.40
N PHE A 691 4.04 22.57 -21.30
CA PHE A 691 4.12 22.76 -22.74
C PHE A 691 2.73 23.00 -23.35
N LEU A 692 2.68 23.84 -24.39
CA LEU A 692 1.56 23.89 -25.31
C LEU A 692 1.88 23.05 -26.54
N VAL A 693 0.97 22.14 -26.89
CA VAL A 693 1.06 21.31 -28.10
C VAL A 693 0.06 21.81 -29.13
N ASP A 694 0.52 22.10 -30.34
CA ASP A 694 -0.34 22.51 -31.45
C ASP A 694 -1.03 21.31 -32.14
N GLN A 695 -1.89 21.60 -33.10
CA GLN A 695 -2.62 20.59 -33.88
C GLN A 695 -1.72 19.76 -34.81
N LYS A 696 -0.46 20.14 -34.99
CA LYS A 696 0.56 19.42 -35.76
C LYS A 696 1.53 18.63 -34.86
N ASN A 697 1.21 18.51 -33.57
CA ASN A 697 2.03 17.89 -32.53
C ASN A 697 3.40 18.56 -32.29
N ASN A 698 3.56 19.83 -32.67
CA ASN A 698 4.71 20.62 -32.20
C ASN A 698 4.44 21.08 -30.77
N PHE A 699 5.42 20.91 -29.88
CA PHE A 699 5.33 21.35 -28.50
C PHE A 699 6.23 22.55 -28.23
N TYR A 700 5.76 23.44 -27.36
CA TYR A 700 6.44 24.69 -27.00
C TYR A 700 6.40 24.88 -25.50
N PHE A 701 7.54 25.20 -24.90
CA PHE A 701 7.64 25.52 -23.47
C PHE A 701 6.72 26.69 -23.13
N LEU A 702 5.93 26.51 -22.07
CA LEU A 702 5.00 27.50 -21.54
C LEU A 702 5.58 28.13 -20.27
N GLU A 703 5.76 27.31 -19.24
CA GLU A 703 6.30 27.70 -17.94
C GLU A 703 6.84 26.48 -17.20
N MET A 704 7.42 26.72 -16.02
CA MET A 704 7.78 25.67 -15.09
C MET A 704 7.20 26.00 -13.73
N ASN A 705 6.37 25.11 -13.18
CA ASN A 705 5.95 25.24 -11.79
C ASN A 705 7.05 24.70 -10.88
N THR A 706 7.57 25.56 -10.03
CA THR A 706 8.73 25.29 -9.17
C THR A 706 8.31 24.62 -7.86
N ARG A 707 7.44 23.61 -7.98
CA ARG A 707 6.78 22.92 -6.87
C ARG A 707 6.12 21.61 -7.33
N LEU A 708 5.60 20.85 -6.36
CA LEU A 708 4.62 19.80 -6.62
C LEU A 708 3.32 20.40 -7.19
N GLN A 709 2.60 19.62 -7.98
CA GLN A 709 1.30 19.99 -8.53
C GLN A 709 0.18 19.11 -7.96
N VAL A 710 -1.07 19.55 -8.15
CA VAL A 710 -2.27 18.89 -7.61
C VAL A 710 -2.38 17.48 -8.18
N GLU A 711 -2.14 17.38 -9.49
CA GLU A 711 -2.21 16.23 -10.39
C GLU A 711 -1.01 15.28 -10.31
N HIS A 712 -0.08 15.47 -9.38
CA HIS A 712 1.02 14.53 -9.15
C HIS A 712 0.57 13.05 -8.93
N PRO A 713 -0.61 12.74 -8.34
CA PRO A 713 -1.04 11.37 -8.13
C PRO A 713 -1.15 10.54 -9.40
N VAL A 714 -1.52 11.13 -10.56
CA VAL A 714 -1.61 10.36 -11.81
C VAL A 714 -0.24 9.85 -12.25
N THR A 715 0.82 10.63 -12.02
CA THR A 715 2.21 10.20 -12.24
C THR A 715 2.64 9.16 -11.22
N GLU A 716 2.31 9.34 -9.94
CA GLU A 716 2.67 8.37 -8.88
C GLU A 716 2.11 6.98 -9.15
N VAL A 717 0.83 6.88 -9.57
CA VAL A 717 0.20 5.57 -9.76
C VAL A 717 0.70 4.82 -10.99
N ILE A 718 1.10 5.52 -12.07
CA ILE A 718 1.63 4.87 -13.28
C ILE A 718 3.12 4.53 -13.17
N THR A 719 3.90 5.30 -12.39
CA THR A 719 5.33 5.04 -12.17
C THR A 719 5.57 4.11 -10.99
N GLY A 720 4.71 4.18 -9.97
CA GLY A 720 4.92 3.54 -8.67
C GLY A 720 5.87 4.31 -7.75
N LEU A 721 6.23 5.55 -8.09
CA LEU A 721 7.10 6.41 -7.28
C LEU A 721 6.27 7.34 -6.40
N ASP A 722 6.63 7.46 -5.12
CA ASP A 722 6.05 8.45 -4.21
C ASP A 722 6.83 9.77 -4.35
N LEU A 723 6.20 10.78 -4.95
CA LEU A 723 6.83 12.05 -5.26
C LEU A 723 7.07 12.87 -4.00
N VAL A 724 6.14 12.89 -3.04
CA VAL A 724 6.31 13.65 -1.80
C VAL A 724 7.43 13.07 -0.93
N GLN A 725 7.53 11.74 -0.81
CA GLN A 725 8.66 11.11 -0.14
C GLN A 725 9.97 11.42 -0.88
N SER A 726 9.96 11.43 -2.21
CA SER A 726 11.13 11.81 -3.01
C SER A 726 11.54 13.26 -2.74
N GLN A 727 10.59 14.20 -2.67
CA GLN A 727 10.85 15.60 -2.31
C GLN A 727 11.54 15.72 -0.95
N ILE A 728 11.03 15.00 0.06
CA ILE A 728 11.57 15.02 1.42
C ILE A 728 13.00 14.44 1.45
N ARG A 729 13.23 13.30 0.78
CA ARG A 729 14.54 12.65 0.70
C ARG A 729 15.58 13.51 -0.01
N ILE A 730 15.21 14.10 -1.14
CA ILE A 730 16.06 15.05 -1.88
C ILE A 730 16.41 16.24 -0.98
N ALA A 731 15.43 16.83 -0.30
CA ALA A 731 15.67 17.96 0.60
C ALA A 731 16.56 17.58 1.80
N ALA A 732 16.50 16.32 2.26
CA ALA A 732 17.40 15.77 3.26
C ALA A 732 18.82 15.47 2.73
N GLY A 733 19.10 15.73 1.45
CA GLY A 733 20.39 15.54 0.82
C GLY A 733 20.64 14.13 0.29
N GLU A 734 19.63 13.26 0.23
CA GLU A 734 19.77 11.95 -0.41
C GLU A 734 19.94 12.07 -1.93
N LYS A 735 20.68 11.13 -2.52
CA LYS A 735 20.76 10.96 -3.97
C LYS A 735 19.49 10.28 -4.49
N LEU A 736 19.06 10.65 -5.70
CA LEU A 736 18.04 9.90 -6.41
C LEU A 736 18.57 8.49 -6.72
N PRO A 737 17.87 7.43 -6.28
CA PRO A 737 18.34 6.04 -6.46
C PRO A 737 18.09 5.50 -7.87
N LEU A 738 17.49 6.29 -8.76
CA LEU A 738 17.04 5.90 -10.10
C LEU A 738 17.73 6.74 -11.16
N MET A 739 18.03 6.12 -12.29
CA MET A 739 18.43 6.76 -13.52
C MET A 739 17.23 6.84 -14.49
N GLN A 740 17.36 7.61 -15.58
CA GLN A 740 16.27 7.81 -16.53
C GLN A 740 15.78 6.48 -17.16
N GLU A 741 16.69 5.52 -17.34
CA GLU A 741 16.41 4.19 -17.89
C GLU A 741 15.61 3.27 -16.95
N ASP A 742 15.59 3.57 -15.65
CA ASP A 742 14.80 2.83 -14.66
C ASP A 742 13.33 3.26 -14.62
N VAL A 743 13.00 4.40 -15.24
CA VAL A 743 11.64 4.96 -15.25
C VAL A 743 10.77 4.20 -16.24
N SER A 744 9.78 3.48 -15.73
CA SER A 744 8.78 2.78 -16.54
C SER A 744 7.37 3.29 -16.23
N LEU A 745 6.61 3.60 -17.28
CA LEU A 745 5.19 3.98 -17.19
C LEU A 745 4.34 2.73 -17.36
N ARG A 746 3.44 2.46 -16.42
CA ARG A 746 2.57 1.27 -16.45
C ARG A 746 1.11 1.66 -16.32
N GLY A 747 0.34 1.37 -17.37
CA GLY A 747 -1.10 1.61 -17.38
C GLY A 747 -1.46 3.07 -17.65
N HIS A 748 -2.65 3.47 -17.22
CA HIS A 748 -3.22 4.79 -17.43
C HIS A 748 -3.96 5.26 -16.18
N ALA A 749 -3.83 6.54 -15.86
CA ALA A 749 -4.49 7.16 -14.72
C ALA A 749 -5.20 8.45 -15.11
N ILE A 750 -6.34 8.72 -14.48
CA ILE A 750 -7.14 9.94 -14.66
C ILE A 750 -7.52 10.46 -13.28
N GLU A 751 -7.32 11.74 -13.03
CA GLU A 751 -7.68 12.45 -11.80
C GLU A 751 -8.85 13.42 -12.05
N CYS A 752 -9.81 13.45 -11.13
CA CYS A 752 -10.90 14.42 -11.08
C CYS A 752 -10.80 15.26 -9.80
N ARG A 753 -10.81 16.58 -9.94
CA ARG A 753 -10.78 17.53 -8.82
C ARG A 753 -12.20 17.81 -8.31
N ILE A 754 -12.56 17.20 -7.19
CA ILE A 754 -13.91 17.35 -6.63
C ILE A 754 -14.00 18.66 -5.84
N TYR A 755 -14.78 19.60 -6.34
CA TYR A 755 -14.99 20.93 -5.77
C TYR A 755 -16.35 21.05 -5.06
N ALA A 756 -16.42 21.88 -4.02
CA ALA A 756 -17.67 22.40 -3.45
C ALA A 756 -18.25 23.50 -4.35
N GLU A 757 -18.77 23.12 -5.51
CA GLU A 757 -19.42 24.02 -6.47
C GLU A 757 -20.60 23.32 -7.14
N ASP A 758 -21.55 24.10 -7.67
CA ASP A 758 -22.71 23.59 -8.40
C ASP A 758 -22.59 23.88 -9.92
N PRO A 759 -22.16 22.90 -10.74
CA PRO A 759 -22.02 23.09 -12.19
C PRO A 759 -23.30 23.50 -12.90
N ASP A 760 -24.47 23.10 -12.39
CA ASP A 760 -25.77 23.39 -13.00
C ASP A 760 -26.24 24.83 -12.68
N ASN A 761 -25.61 25.48 -11.71
CA ASN A 761 -25.87 26.86 -11.32
C ASN A 761 -24.63 27.75 -11.50
N ASN A 762 -24.08 27.75 -12.72
CA ASN A 762 -22.92 28.57 -13.10
C ASN A 762 -21.71 28.40 -12.17
N TYR A 763 -21.52 27.19 -11.63
CA TYR A 763 -20.45 26.84 -10.70
C TYR A 763 -20.44 27.68 -9.43
N PHE A 764 -21.62 28.02 -8.92
CA PHE A 764 -21.73 28.76 -7.67
C PHE A 764 -21.05 27.98 -6.54
N PRO A 765 -20.20 28.62 -5.70
CA PRO A 765 -19.58 27.94 -4.56
C PRO A 765 -20.64 27.38 -3.61
N SER A 766 -20.41 26.17 -3.11
CA SER A 766 -21.30 25.48 -2.18
C SER A 766 -20.58 25.09 -0.87
N PRO A 767 -19.98 26.04 -0.13
CA PRO A 767 -19.46 25.75 1.21
C PRO A 767 -20.60 25.37 2.16
N GLY A 768 -20.29 24.61 3.21
CA GLY A 768 -21.30 24.14 4.14
C GLY A 768 -20.88 22.88 4.90
N LYS A 769 -21.79 22.39 5.74
CA LYS A 769 -21.54 21.19 6.54
C LYS A 769 -21.68 19.93 5.70
N VAL A 770 -20.65 19.09 5.68
CA VAL A 770 -20.73 17.74 5.13
C VAL A 770 -21.56 16.88 6.08
N THR A 771 -22.77 16.49 5.68
CA THR A 771 -23.69 15.73 6.54
C THR A 771 -23.55 14.22 6.40
N LEU A 772 -23.05 13.77 5.24
CA LEU A 772 -22.78 12.36 4.95
C LEU A 772 -21.57 12.29 4.01
N LEU A 773 -20.65 11.36 4.25
CA LEU A 773 -19.52 11.13 3.36
C LEU A 773 -19.36 9.64 3.07
N LEU A 774 -19.63 9.23 1.82
CA LEU A 774 -19.37 7.88 1.32
C LEU A 774 -18.30 7.97 0.23
N GLU A 775 -17.05 7.69 0.62
CA GLU A 775 -15.92 7.74 -0.32
C GLU A 775 -15.81 6.43 -1.11
N PRO A 776 -15.56 6.51 -2.44
CA PRO A 776 -15.36 5.33 -3.25
C PRO A 776 -14.04 4.65 -2.88
N SER A 777 -14.03 3.32 -2.95
CA SER A 777 -12.84 2.51 -2.73
C SER A 777 -12.78 1.37 -3.76
N GLY A 778 -11.78 0.49 -3.64
CA GLY A 778 -11.62 -0.69 -4.49
C GLY A 778 -10.42 -0.64 -5.44
N PRO A 779 -10.21 -1.69 -6.25
CA PRO A 779 -9.04 -1.81 -7.11
C PRO A 779 -8.94 -0.68 -8.14
N GLY A 780 -7.77 -0.03 -8.21
CA GLY A 780 -7.50 1.04 -9.17
C GLY A 780 -8.19 2.36 -8.83
N ILE A 781 -8.62 2.57 -7.59
CA ILE A 781 -9.20 3.83 -7.12
C ILE A 781 -8.38 4.36 -5.97
N ARG A 782 -7.94 5.61 -6.09
CA ARG A 782 -7.24 6.38 -5.07
C ARG A 782 -8.05 7.65 -4.78
N CYS A 783 -8.20 7.98 -3.51
CA CYS A 783 -8.91 9.17 -3.04
C CYS A 783 -8.01 9.96 -2.09
N ASP A 784 -7.57 11.15 -2.53
CA ASP A 784 -6.77 12.06 -1.72
C ASP A 784 -7.69 13.16 -1.17
N SER A 785 -8.24 12.89 0.02
CA SER A 785 -9.34 13.66 0.64
C SER A 785 -8.88 14.58 1.76
N GLY A 786 -9.37 15.82 1.71
CA GLY A 786 -9.21 16.85 2.75
C GLY A 786 -10.41 17.00 3.68
N ILE A 787 -11.44 16.16 3.54
CA ILE A 787 -12.73 16.32 4.22
C ILE A 787 -13.10 15.12 5.11
N TYR A 788 -14.04 15.32 6.03
CA TYR A 788 -14.65 14.25 6.82
C TYR A 788 -16.10 14.61 7.16
N GLU A 789 -16.91 13.61 7.47
CA GLU A 789 -18.32 13.80 7.87
C GLU A 789 -18.44 14.66 9.14
N GLY A 790 -19.28 15.68 9.08
CA GLY A 790 -19.50 16.65 10.15
C GLY A 790 -18.63 17.92 10.04
N TRP A 791 -17.63 17.95 9.17
CA TRP A 791 -16.83 19.16 8.92
C TRP A 791 -17.60 20.21 8.13
N THR A 792 -17.36 21.48 8.40
CA THR A 792 -17.89 22.60 7.63
C THR A 792 -16.83 23.13 6.68
N VAL A 793 -17.07 22.99 5.39
CA VAL A 793 -16.23 23.58 4.34
C VAL A 793 -16.31 25.10 4.44
N PRO A 794 -15.19 25.81 4.63
CA PRO A 794 -15.19 27.27 4.70
C PRO A 794 -15.36 27.90 3.32
N ILE A 795 -15.84 29.15 3.27
CA ILE A 795 -15.94 29.94 2.04
C ILE A 795 -14.64 30.67 1.70
N ASP A 796 -13.75 30.84 2.68
CA ASP A 796 -12.56 31.70 2.60
C ASP A 796 -11.43 31.18 1.69
N TYR A 797 -11.49 29.91 1.27
CA TYR A 797 -10.43 29.23 0.53
C TYR A 797 -10.94 28.57 -0.75
N ASP A 798 -9.99 28.04 -1.53
CA ASP A 798 -10.28 27.24 -2.71
C ASP A 798 -11.27 26.09 -2.36
N PRO A 799 -12.27 25.82 -3.22
CA PRO A 799 -13.33 24.86 -2.94
C PRO A 799 -12.91 23.40 -3.09
N LEU A 800 -11.62 23.06 -3.30
CA LEU A 800 -11.17 21.67 -3.48
C LEU A 800 -11.42 20.86 -2.21
N LEU A 801 -12.18 19.78 -2.39
CA LEU A 801 -12.52 18.86 -1.31
C LEU A 801 -11.65 17.61 -1.35
N THR A 802 -11.55 16.99 -2.52
CA THR A 802 -10.80 15.76 -2.73
C THR A 802 -10.28 15.67 -4.16
N LYS A 803 -9.34 14.75 -4.37
CA LYS A 803 -8.92 14.30 -5.69
C LYS A 803 -9.27 12.82 -5.83
N LEU A 804 -10.06 12.49 -6.84
CA LEU A 804 -10.44 11.11 -7.14
C LEU A 804 -9.67 10.63 -8.36
N ILE A 805 -8.89 9.56 -8.20
CA ILE A 805 -8.01 9.03 -9.24
C ILE A 805 -8.44 7.61 -9.60
N GLY A 806 -8.68 7.39 -10.89
CA GLY A 806 -8.91 6.08 -11.48
C GLY A 806 -7.67 5.62 -12.23
N TYR A 807 -7.20 4.42 -11.94
CA TYR A 807 -6.03 3.77 -12.54
C TYR A 807 -6.39 2.41 -13.12
N ALA A 808 -5.88 2.11 -14.31
CA ALA A 808 -6.02 0.79 -14.93
C ALA A 808 -4.88 0.47 -15.90
N THR A 809 -4.96 -0.71 -16.53
CA THR A 809 -3.97 -1.18 -17.51
C THR A 809 -4.01 -0.39 -18.82
N ASP A 810 -5.14 0.25 -19.10
CA ASP A 810 -5.40 1.04 -20.29
C ASP A 810 -6.40 2.17 -19.95
N ARG A 811 -6.44 3.17 -20.82
CA ARG A 811 -7.27 4.37 -20.65
C ARG A 811 -8.77 4.06 -20.53
N GLN A 812 -9.29 3.13 -21.34
CA GLN A 812 -10.72 2.81 -21.35
C GLN A 812 -11.15 2.18 -20.01
N GLN A 813 -10.35 1.28 -19.47
CA GLN A 813 -10.60 0.68 -18.16
C GLN A 813 -10.41 1.71 -17.02
N ALA A 814 -9.49 2.68 -17.15
CA ALA A 814 -9.33 3.75 -16.18
C ALA A 814 -10.58 4.64 -16.13
N ILE A 815 -11.13 5.00 -17.31
CA ILE A 815 -12.41 5.72 -17.44
C ILE A 815 -13.54 4.92 -16.77
N ALA A 816 -13.65 3.62 -17.05
CA ALA A 816 -14.71 2.79 -16.48
C ALA A 816 -14.63 2.68 -14.94
N ARG A 817 -13.42 2.53 -14.39
CA ARG A 817 -13.21 2.51 -12.93
C ARG A 817 -13.54 3.85 -12.28
N LEU A 818 -13.10 4.94 -12.92
CA LEU A 818 -13.35 6.29 -12.43
C LEU A 818 -14.84 6.63 -12.47
N MET A 819 -15.55 6.26 -13.54
CA MET A 819 -17.01 6.40 -13.64
C MET A 819 -17.71 5.70 -12.47
N ARG A 820 -17.38 4.43 -12.23
CA ARG A 820 -17.90 3.67 -11.06
C ARG A 820 -17.52 4.33 -9.74
N GLY A 821 -16.31 4.85 -9.61
CA GLY A 821 -15.88 5.61 -8.43
C GLY A 821 -16.72 6.86 -8.20
N LEU A 822 -17.02 7.61 -9.26
CA LEU A 822 -17.90 8.79 -9.19
C LEU A 822 -19.33 8.38 -8.82
N ASP A 823 -19.86 7.28 -9.35
CA ASP A 823 -21.21 6.78 -9.03
C ASP A 823 -21.38 6.35 -7.57
N GLU A 824 -20.34 5.80 -6.97
CA GLU A 824 -20.31 5.43 -5.55
C GLU A 824 -20.00 6.61 -4.63
N TYR A 825 -19.54 7.74 -5.16
CA TYR A 825 -19.12 8.88 -4.35
C TYR A 825 -20.31 9.77 -3.97
N PHE A 826 -20.63 9.78 -2.67
CA PHE A 826 -21.67 10.64 -2.12
C PHE A 826 -21.12 11.62 -1.08
N ILE A 827 -21.37 12.91 -1.30
CA ILE A 827 -21.07 13.99 -0.35
C ILE A 827 -22.39 14.72 -0.07
N GLY A 828 -22.96 14.50 1.11
CA GLY A 828 -24.22 15.10 1.56
C GLY A 828 -24.02 16.47 2.22
N GLY A 829 -25.03 17.33 2.12
CA GLY A 829 -25.07 18.65 2.78
C GLY A 829 -24.56 19.81 1.92
N ILE A 830 -23.78 19.53 0.88
CA ILE A 830 -23.26 20.51 -0.10
C ILE A 830 -23.41 20.00 -1.53
N LYS A 831 -23.38 20.92 -2.51
CA LYS A 831 -23.27 20.59 -3.94
C LYS A 831 -21.82 20.38 -4.33
N THR A 832 -21.62 19.52 -5.33
CA THR A 832 -20.29 19.20 -5.86
C THR A 832 -20.33 19.09 -7.38
N ASN A 833 -19.15 19.15 -8.00
CA ASN A 833 -18.99 18.98 -9.43
C ASN A 833 -18.87 17.52 -9.91
N ILE A 834 -19.27 16.52 -9.11
CA ILE A 834 -19.21 15.09 -9.49
C ILE A 834 -20.01 14.82 -10.79
N SER A 835 -21.17 15.47 -10.97
CA SER A 835 -22.00 15.32 -12.18
C SER A 835 -21.28 15.76 -13.45
N LEU A 836 -20.42 16.80 -13.35
CA LEU A 836 -19.60 17.27 -14.47
C LEU A 836 -18.66 16.17 -14.96
N PHE A 837 -17.98 15.48 -14.05
CA PHE A 837 -17.01 14.45 -14.43
C PHE A 837 -17.70 13.23 -15.05
N ARG A 838 -18.88 12.84 -14.57
CA ARG A 838 -19.69 11.79 -15.24
C ARG A 838 -20.02 12.18 -16.69
N ARG A 839 -20.38 13.45 -16.92
CA ARG A 839 -20.62 13.97 -18.27
C ARG A 839 -19.36 13.94 -19.13
N ILE A 840 -18.22 14.40 -18.61
CA ILE A 840 -16.96 14.43 -19.37
C ILE A 840 -16.51 13.01 -19.74
N LEU A 841 -16.52 12.08 -18.79
CA LEU A 841 -16.09 10.69 -19.01
C LEU A 841 -17.04 9.92 -19.95
N GLY A 842 -18.31 10.34 -20.04
CA GLY A 842 -19.31 9.79 -20.96
C GLY A 842 -19.28 10.40 -22.37
N ASP A 843 -18.54 11.49 -22.60
CA ASP A 843 -18.48 12.17 -23.88
C ASP A 843 -17.58 11.41 -24.88
N SER A 844 -18.06 11.26 -26.11
CA SER A 844 -17.35 10.51 -27.16
C SER A 844 -16.05 11.15 -27.60
N ASP A 845 -15.95 12.48 -27.59
CA ASP A 845 -14.71 13.20 -27.94
C ASP A 845 -13.67 12.99 -26.83
N PHE A 846 -14.08 12.99 -25.55
CA PHE A 846 -13.19 12.64 -24.45
C PHE A 846 -12.69 11.20 -24.55
N GLN A 847 -13.58 10.23 -24.80
CA GLN A 847 -13.20 8.82 -24.93
C GLN A 847 -12.27 8.58 -26.13
N ALA A 848 -12.47 9.31 -27.24
CA ALA A 848 -11.58 9.29 -28.39
C ALA A 848 -10.28 10.08 -28.20
N GLY A 849 -10.09 10.74 -27.05
CA GLY A 849 -8.92 11.55 -26.75
C GLY A 849 -8.82 12.82 -27.59
N LYS A 850 -9.92 13.35 -28.14
CA LYS A 850 -9.99 14.61 -28.91
C LYS A 850 -10.12 15.82 -27.97
N LEU A 851 -9.02 16.13 -27.30
CA LEU A 851 -8.96 17.15 -26.25
C LEU A 851 -8.20 18.40 -26.72
N ASP A 852 -8.56 19.54 -26.17
CA ASP A 852 -7.82 20.80 -26.22
C ASP A 852 -8.37 21.72 -25.11
N THR A 853 -7.72 22.86 -24.89
CA THR A 853 -8.13 23.82 -23.83
C THR A 853 -9.53 24.41 -24.01
N GLY A 854 -10.12 24.34 -25.22
CA GLY A 854 -11.49 24.75 -25.50
C GLY A 854 -12.51 23.62 -25.40
N TYR A 855 -12.09 22.38 -25.12
CA TYR A 855 -12.97 21.21 -25.10
C TYR A 855 -14.16 21.38 -24.13
N LEU A 856 -13.90 21.84 -22.91
CA LEU A 856 -14.92 21.88 -21.86
C LEU A 856 -16.03 22.87 -22.22
N GLU A 857 -15.69 24.05 -22.74
CA GLU A 857 -16.65 25.04 -23.20
C GLU A 857 -17.54 24.49 -24.32
N ARG A 858 -16.95 23.79 -25.30
CA ARG A 858 -17.70 23.14 -26.39
C ARG A 858 -18.59 22.01 -25.89
N SER A 859 -18.08 21.18 -24.99
CA SER A 859 -18.81 20.04 -24.43
C SER A 859 -20.01 20.51 -23.61
N LEU A 860 -19.84 21.55 -22.79
CA LEU A 860 -20.90 22.12 -21.94
C LEU A 860 -21.98 22.85 -22.73
N ALA A 861 -21.64 23.47 -23.87
CA ALA A 861 -22.60 24.14 -24.75
C ALA A 861 -23.59 23.17 -25.43
N ARG A 862 -23.30 21.87 -25.47
CA ARG A 862 -24.25 20.85 -25.99
C ARG A 862 -25.45 20.72 -25.03
N PRO A 863 -26.70 20.76 -25.52
CA PRO A 863 -27.88 20.55 -24.68
C PRO A 863 -27.85 19.14 -24.07
N VAL A 864 -28.14 19.06 -22.77
CA VAL A 864 -28.24 17.78 -22.06
C VAL A 864 -29.63 17.21 -22.30
N GLU A 865 -29.73 16.04 -22.94
CA GLU A 865 -30.95 15.25 -22.86
C GLU A 865 -31.11 14.79 -21.42
N HIS A 866 -32.00 15.43 -20.67
CA HIS A 866 -32.39 14.92 -19.36
C HIS A 866 -33.06 13.56 -19.58
N PRO A 867 -32.55 12.46 -18.99
CA PRO A 867 -33.34 11.25 -18.89
C PRO A 867 -34.68 11.65 -18.27
N GLN A 868 -35.80 11.29 -18.90
CA GLN A 868 -37.13 11.57 -18.36
C GLN A 868 -37.12 11.25 -16.87
N ALA A 869 -37.41 12.26 -16.05
CA ALA A 869 -37.41 12.11 -14.61
C ALA A 869 -38.40 10.98 -14.24
N GLY A 870 -37.87 9.77 -14.01
CA GLY A 870 -38.53 8.78 -13.16
C GLY A 870 -38.99 9.53 -11.92
N SER A 871 -40.29 9.44 -11.63
CA SER A 871 -41.03 10.52 -11.00
C SER A 871 -40.26 11.08 -9.80
N ARG A 872 -40.07 12.40 -9.75
CA ARG A 872 -39.49 13.06 -8.56
C ARG A 872 -40.20 12.61 -7.27
N ALA A 873 -41.44 12.15 -7.38
CA ALA A 873 -42.22 11.51 -6.35
C ALA A 873 -41.64 10.16 -5.86
N GLU A 874 -41.13 9.27 -6.71
CA GLU A 874 -40.49 8.01 -6.29
C GLU A 874 -39.16 8.26 -5.57
N VAL A 875 -38.32 9.16 -6.09
CA VAL A 875 -37.06 9.51 -5.42
C VAL A 875 -37.33 10.22 -4.09
N ALA A 876 -38.33 11.11 -4.03
CA ALA A 876 -38.77 11.74 -2.79
C ALA A 876 -39.38 10.73 -1.81
N ALA A 877 -40.13 9.73 -2.28
CA ALA A 877 -40.71 8.69 -1.45
C ALA A 877 -39.64 7.74 -0.88
N ILE A 878 -38.63 7.38 -1.67
CA ILE A 878 -37.49 6.58 -1.22
C ILE A 878 -36.66 7.36 -0.20
N ALA A 879 -36.38 8.65 -0.46
CA ALA A 879 -35.67 9.52 0.47
C ALA A 879 -36.44 9.72 1.79
N ALA A 880 -37.76 9.94 1.72
CA ALA A 880 -38.62 10.06 2.90
C ALA A 880 -38.70 8.75 3.70
N GLY A 881 -38.76 7.60 3.02
CA GLY A 881 -38.73 6.28 3.66
C GLY A 881 -37.41 6.00 4.36
N LEU A 882 -36.28 6.36 3.76
CA LEU A 882 -34.95 6.26 4.38
C LEU A 882 -34.82 7.20 5.58
N PHE A 883 -35.31 8.44 5.46
CA PHE A 883 -35.27 9.42 6.55
C PHE A 883 -36.13 8.98 7.75
N ALA A 884 -37.32 8.43 7.51
CA ALA A 884 -38.21 7.91 8.56
C ALA A 884 -37.65 6.67 9.29
N VAL A 885 -36.81 5.88 8.64
CA VAL A 885 -36.16 4.70 9.25
C VAL A 885 -34.90 5.09 10.04
N LEU A 886 -34.24 6.17 9.66
CA LEU A 886 -32.97 6.61 10.25
C LEU A 886 -33.14 7.65 11.37
N ASP A 887 -34.33 8.24 11.55
CA ASP A 887 -34.63 9.15 12.65
C ASP A 887 -35.29 8.41 13.84
N PRO A 888 -34.60 8.21 14.98
CA PRO A 888 -35.15 7.53 16.14
C PRO A 888 -36.31 8.28 16.83
N SER A 889 -36.49 9.57 16.53
CA SER A 889 -37.47 10.44 17.20
C SER A 889 -38.91 10.24 16.72
N LEU A 890 -39.12 9.68 15.51
CA LEU A 890 -40.45 9.41 14.96
C LEU A 890 -41.08 8.12 15.50
N SER A 891 -40.28 7.21 16.08
CA SER A 891 -40.76 5.97 16.72
C SER A 891 -41.53 6.19 18.02
N GLN A 892 -41.57 7.41 18.58
CA GLN A 892 -42.26 7.68 19.85
C GLN A 892 -43.64 8.36 19.71
N ASN A 893 -44.04 8.83 18.52
CA ASN A 893 -45.24 9.68 18.38
C ASN A 893 -46.32 9.15 17.40
N SER A 894 -46.54 7.84 17.33
CA SER A 894 -47.72 7.31 16.61
C SER A 894 -48.56 6.38 17.49
N SER A 895 -49.22 6.97 18.48
CA SER A 895 -50.46 6.42 19.03
C SER A 895 -51.67 7.13 18.39
N ILE A 896 -52.50 6.32 17.73
CA ILE A 896 -53.92 6.53 17.40
C ILE A 896 -54.24 7.32 16.11
N ALA A 897 -54.79 6.61 15.11
CA ALA A 897 -56.13 6.87 14.55
C ALA A 897 -56.58 5.70 13.64
N ASP A 898 -57.62 5.00 14.09
CA ASP A 898 -58.40 4.01 13.34
C ASP A 898 -59.22 4.70 12.23
N GLY A 899 -59.22 4.13 11.02
CA GLY A 899 -60.02 4.64 9.91
C GLY A 899 -59.95 3.73 8.68
N GLY A 900 -60.92 2.83 8.56
CA GLY A 900 -60.95 1.77 7.56
C GLY A 900 -61.05 2.26 6.10
N GLY A 901 -60.21 1.67 5.25
CA GLY A 901 -60.32 1.70 3.79
C GLY A 901 -59.47 0.58 3.20
N ARG A 902 -60.10 -0.48 2.67
CA ARG A 902 -59.43 -1.62 2.03
C ARG A 902 -58.68 -1.15 0.78
N ILE A 903 -57.35 -1.15 0.82
CA ILE A 903 -56.49 -1.24 -0.35
C ILE A 903 -55.90 -2.65 -0.36
N ALA A 904 -56.10 -3.38 -1.44
CA ALA A 904 -55.57 -4.73 -1.61
C ALA A 904 -54.04 -4.69 -1.56
N GLU A 905 -53.45 -5.25 -0.49
CA GLU A 905 -52.00 -5.40 -0.37
C GLU A 905 -51.49 -6.40 -1.42
N ILE A 906 -50.71 -5.91 -2.38
CA ILE A 906 -49.76 -6.74 -3.11
C ILE A 906 -48.65 -7.08 -2.11
N GLN A 907 -48.82 -8.17 -1.36
CA GLN A 907 -47.80 -8.65 -0.44
C GLN A 907 -46.65 -9.29 -1.22
N SER A 908 -45.45 -8.73 -1.06
CA SER A 908 -44.19 -9.28 -1.57
C SER A 908 -43.94 -10.68 -1.01
N ASN A 909 -43.78 -11.67 -1.91
CA ASN A 909 -43.44 -13.05 -1.57
C ASN A 909 -42.17 -13.16 -0.70
N TRP A 910 -41.24 -12.21 -0.82
CA TRP A 910 -40.01 -12.16 -0.01
C TRP A 910 -40.28 -11.96 1.48
N LYS A 911 -41.29 -11.16 1.84
CA LYS A 911 -41.65 -10.90 3.25
C LYS A 911 -42.26 -12.13 3.92
N ARG A 912 -42.92 -13.00 3.15
CA ARG A 912 -43.50 -14.25 3.64
C ARG A 912 -42.45 -15.33 3.82
N VAL A 913 -41.50 -15.44 2.90
CA VAL A 913 -40.38 -16.40 2.99
C VAL A 913 -39.47 -16.05 4.18
N GLY A 914 -39.12 -14.78 4.36
CA GLY A 914 -38.28 -14.36 5.49
C GLY A 914 -38.92 -14.56 6.87
N ARG A 915 -40.26 -14.49 6.98
CA ARG A 915 -40.96 -14.80 8.24
C ARG A 915 -41.13 -16.30 8.49
N ALA A 916 -41.22 -17.11 7.42
CA ALA A 916 -41.29 -18.56 7.55
C ALA A 916 -39.93 -19.16 7.96
N GLU A 917 -38.83 -18.63 7.44
CA GLU A 917 -37.46 -19.07 7.78
C GLU A 917 -36.98 -18.58 9.16
N GLY A 918 -37.61 -17.53 9.71
CA GLY A 918 -37.33 -17.04 11.08
C GLY A 918 -38.11 -17.77 12.18
N LEU A 919 -39.05 -18.64 11.83
CA LEU A 919 -39.87 -19.43 12.76
C LEU A 919 -39.74 -20.95 12.55
N SER A 920 -38.70 -21.40 11.83
CA SER A 920 -38.34 -22.81 11.66
C SER A 920 -36.96 -23.12 12.23
#